data_AF-A0A4D6MN79-F1
#
_entry.id   AF-A0A4D6MN79-F1
#
_cell.length_a   1.000
_cell.length_b   1.000
_cell.length_c   1.000
_cell.angle_alpha   90.00
_cell.angle_beta   90.00
_cell.angle_gamma   90.00
#
_symmetry.space_group_name_H-M   'P 1'
#
loop_
_entity.id
_entity.type
_entity.pdbx_description
1 polymer ?
#
loop_
_entity_poly.entity_id
_entity_poly.type
_entity_poly.pdbx_seq_one_letter_code
_entity_poly.pdbx_strand_id
1 'polypeptide(L)'
;MPSPHPLRNLTTPSPPLLHFLPSTSFTLSFSHSHPMTPSFSSSASSPSSSSPSTSSSTPQQQQQNPQNNLNQHKLSHVLKYHNQTKHNFNQYARGPHGLDWANQPNPFRRYLSAPLISLLHPQPPYQPPLYHSLFLSLPSPHPISQSTVSQFLFDSLALSAWKTTGFSTWSLRVNPSSGNLHPTEAYIVAPPIPSISDSAFVAHYAPKEHSLELRAQIPSGFFPKFFPPNSFLVGLSSVFWREAWKYGERAFRYCNHDVGHAIGAVAMAAASLGWDVKVLDTLGCEELKTLMGLHVFPDFEIPSRAVRGKIPEIEFEHPDCVMLVYPNGVGGFDINWKELSEAILGFDKLEWKGKPNSLSKEHVCWDVIYRTAEAVKKPLTLGDKFLVEPFQRSGVCGEGLYKGLSMREVVRKRRSAVDMDGVTKIERDAFYQILLHCLPSGCQGGGRQRRPLALPFRALPWDAEVHAALFVHRVVGLPQGLYFLVRNENHFDELKKAMLPDFLWTKPEGCPDELPLYELLRSDCQKLAKQLSCHQDIASDGCFSLGMVARMEPTLREKNVWMYPRLFWETGVLGQVLYLEAHGIGISATGIGCFFDDPVHQLLGLKDSTFQSLYHFTVGGPVLDKRIMSLPAYPGPDDDA
;
A
#
# COMPACT_ATOMS: atom_id res chain seq x y z
N MET A 1 -35.26 59.05 -35.94
CA MET A 1 -33.99 58.38 -36.29
C MET A 1 -33.08 58.46 -35.09
N PRO A 2 -32.56 57.35 -34.55
CA PRO A 2 -32.03 57.32 -33.20
C PRO A 2 -30.54 57.69 -33.14
N SER A 3 -30.21 58.40 -32.06
CA SER A 3 -28.91 58.47 -31.38
C SER A 3 -29.15 58.09 -29.90
N PRO A 4 -28.17 58.15 -28.98
CA PRO A 4 -27.12 57.14 -28.77
C PRO A 4 -27.07 56.60 -27.32
N HIS A 5 -26.46 55.42 -27.15
CA HIS A 5 -25.93 54.75 -25.92
C HIS A 5 -26.79 54.64 -24.64
N PRO A 6 -26.69 53.49 -23.92
CA PRO A 6 -25.83 53.50 -22.72
C PRO A 6 -25.14 52.16 -22.34
N LEU A 7 -24.00 52.34 -21.65
CA LEU A 7 -23.46 51.64 -20.47
C LEU A 7 -23.43 50.09 -20.35
N ARG A 8 -22.18 49.62 -20.20
CA ARG A 8 -21.66 48.46 -19.44
C ARG A 8 -22.64 47.76 -18.49
N ASN A 9 -22.79 46.45 -18.69
CA ASN A 9 -23.05 45.49 -17.61
C ASN A 9 -21.98 44.37 -17.66
N LEU A 10 -21.24 44.24 -16.57
CA LEU A 10 -20.37 43.11 -16.26
C LEU A 10 -21.26 41.96 -15.79
N THR A 11 -21.36 40.89 -16.56
CA THR A 11 -21.89 39.61 -16.10
C THR A 11 -20.86 38.53 -16.36
N THR A 12 -20.19 38.11 -15.29
CA THR A 12 -19.34 36.93 -15.19
C THR A 12 -20.17 35.65 -15.42
N PRO A 13 -19.70 34.68 -16.21
CA PRO A 13 -20.33 33.36 -16.25
C PRO A 13 -19.86 32.51 -15.06
N SER A 14 -20.82 32.02 -14.27
CA SER A 14 -20.63 31.07 -13.18
C SER A 14 -20.15 29.70 -13.69
N PRO A 15 -19.22 29.01 -13.01
CA PRO A 15 -18.83 27.64 -13.35
C PRO A 15 -19.85 26.62 -12.81
N PRO A 16 -19.92 25.39 -13.38
CA PRO A 16 -20.89 24.38 -12.98
C PRO A 16 -20.51 23.76 -11.63
N LEU A 17 -21.50 23.71 -10.73
CA LEU A 17 -21.45 23.04 -9.43
C LEU A 17 -21.30 21.53 -9.60
N LEU A 18 -20.15 20.98 -9.18
CA LEU A 18 -20.03 19.58 -8.79
C LEU A 18 -20.46 19.46 -7.32
N HIS A 19 -21.32 18.49 -7.03
CA HIS A 19 -21.93 18.28 -5.72
C HIS A 19 -20.87 18.06 -4.63
N PHE A 20 -20.77 19.00 -3.69
CA PHE A 20 -20.05 18.88 -2.42
C PHE A 20 -21.07 18.76 -1.27
N LEU A 21 -20.74 17.90 -0.31
CA LEU A 21 -21.49 17.64 0.93
C LEU A 21 -21.71 18.94 1.73
N PRO A 22 -22.90 19.19 2.30
CA PRO A 22 -23.12 20.34 3.16
C PRO A 22 -22.63 20.06 4.59
N SER A 23 -21.83 20.99 5.12
CA SER A 23 -21.57 21.15 6.54
C SER A 23 -22.76 21.85 7.22
N THR A 24 -23.45 21.18 8.14
CA THR A 24 -24.38 21.84 9.06
C THR A 24 -24.17 21.35 10.48
N SER A 25 -23.71 22.25 11.34
CA SER A 25 -23.60 22.07 12.79
C SER A 25 -24.97 22.19 13.44
N PHE A 26 -25.38 21.18 14.21
CA PHE A 26 -26.46 21.30 15.19
C PHE A 26 -25.92 20.98 16.58
N THR A 27 -25.95 21.98 17.46
CA THR A 27 -25.67 21.86 18.89
C THR A 27 -26.91 21.37 19.63
N LEU A 28 -26.78 20.26 20.36
CA LEU A 28 -27.75 19.84 21.39
C LEU A 28 -26.99 19.61 22.70
N SER A 29 -27.34 20.44 23.69
CA SER A 29 -26.84 20.40 25.06
C SER A 29 -27.64 19.39 25.89
N PHE A 30 -26.98 18.48 26.61
CA PHE A 30 -27.58 17.80 27.76
C PHE A 30 -26.61 17.62 28.93
N SER A 31 -27.20 17.76 30.11
CA SER A 31 -26.69 17.98 31.46
C SER A 31 -26.14 16.72 32.14
N HIS A 32 -25.13 16.92 33.01
CA HIS A 32 -24.53 15.93 33.90
C HIS A 32 -25.40 15.59 35.12
N SER A 33 -25.31 14.35 35.60
CA SER A 33 -25.59 13.98 37.00
C SER A 33 -24.75 12.77 37.44
N HIS A 34 -23.96 12.95 38.50
CA HIS A 34 -23.21 11.92 39.26
C HIS A 34 -24.13 11.13 40.21
N PRO A 35 -23.70 9.94 40.67
CA PRO A 35 -23.44 9.72 42.12
C PRO A 35 -22.22 8.80 42.40
N MET A 36 -21.33 9.09 43.36
CA MET A 36 -21.36 8.93 44.84
C MET A 36 -21.17 7.48 45.35
N THR A 37 -20.00 7.25 45.97
CA THR A 37 -19.53 6.09 46.76
C THR A 37 -20.08 6.09 48.19
N PRO A 38 -20.05 4.94 48.89
CA PRO A 38 -19.79 4.96 50.32
C PRO A 38 -18.74 3.94 50.80
N SER A 39 -18.04 4.36 51.85
CA SER A 39 -17.03 3.65 52.65
C SER A 39 -17.63 3.18 53.98
N PHE A 40 -17.23 2.00 54.50
CA PHE A 40 -17.31 1.68 55.93
C PHE A 40 -16.17 0.75 56.41
N SER A 41 -15.57 1.17 57.53
CA SER A 41 -14.68 0.49 58.50
C SER A 41 -15.51 -0.39 59.48
N SER A 42 -15.05 -1.31 60.35
CA SER A 42 -13.76 -1.70 60.95
C SER A 42 -13.93 -2.99 61.82
N SER A 43 -12.80 -3.64 62.14
CA SER A 43 -12.45 -4.41 63.37
C SER A 43 -13.07 -5.79 63.68
N ALA A 44 -12.47 -6.68 64.49
CA ALA A 44 -11.10 -7.13 64.81
C ALA A 44 -11.22 -8.28 65.84
N SER A 45 -10.49 -9.39 65.71
CA SER A 45 -10.09 -10.28 66.84
C SER A 45 -9.14 -11.42 66.41
N SER A 46 -7.99 -11.53 67.09
CA SER A 46 -6.95 -12.59 67.05
C SER A 46 -7.13 -13.56 68.26
N PRO A 47 -6.22 -14.51 68.65
CA PRO A 47 -4.91 -14.91 68.10
C PRO A 47 -4.58 -16.43 68.12
N SER A 48 -3.47 -16.84 67.49
CA SER A 48 -2.49 -17.78 68.09
C SER A 48 -1.21 -17.87 67.27
N SER A 49 -0.10 -17.95 67.98
CA SER A 49 1.29 -17.65 67.62
C SER A 49 2.15 -18.84 67.21
N SER A 50 3.11 -18.62 66.29
CA SER A 50 4.50 -19.09 66.41
C SER A 50 5.41 -18.49 65.32
N SER A 51 6.42 -17.72 65.73
CA SER A 51 7.54 -17.19 64.91
C SER A 51 8.73 -18.18 64.95
N PRO A 52 9.91 -17.95 64.30
CA PRO A 52 10.32 -16.85 63.40
C PRO A 52 11.15 -17.29 62.15
N SER A 53 11.28 -16.42 61.16
CA SER A 53 12.60 -16.12 60.56
C SER A 53 12.55 -14.80 59.81
N THR A 54 13.38 -13.87 60.27
CA THR A 54 13.60 -12.54 59.73
C THR A 54 14.47 -12.62 58.48
N SER A 55 13.93 -12.21 57.34
CA SER A 55 14.74 -11.72 56.21
C SER A 55 14.12 -10.42 55.71
N SER A 56 14.95 -9.38 55.72
CA SER A 56 14.63 -8.03 55.28
C SER A 56 14.32 -8.01 53.78
N SER A 57 13.06 -7.80 53.42
CA SER A 57 12.64 -7.50 52.05
C SER A 57 12.82 -6.00 51.76
N THR A 58 13.98 -5.65 51.22
CA THR A 58 14.15 -4.42 50.45
C THR A 58 13.21 -4.51 49.23
N PRO A 59 12.42 -3.48 48.87
CA PRO A 59 11.64 -3.52 47.65
C PRO A 59 12.61 -3.52 46.47
N GLN A 60 12.72 -4.64 45.77
CA GLN A 60 13.36 -4.69 44.46
C GLN A 60 12.55 -3.79 43.52
N GLN A 61 13.06 -2.57 43.29
CA GLN A 61 12.74 -1.83 42.09
C GLN A 61 13.05 -2.74 40.91
N GLN A 62 12.02 -3.19 40.20
CA GLN A 62 12.17 -3.81 38.89
C GLN A 62 12.91 -2.81 38.01
N GLN A 63 14.21 -3.04 37.80
CA GLN A 63 14.98 -2.39 36.75
C GLN A 63 14.41 -2.90 35.42
N GLN A 64 13.38 -2.22 34.91
CA GLN A 64 12.87 -2.44 33.57
C GLN A 64 13.98 -2.10 32.59
N ASN A 65 14.36 -3.08 31.76
CA ASN A 65 15.43 -2.99 30.78
C ASN A 65 15.20 -1.77 29.85
N PRO A 66 16.14 -0.82 29.68
CA PRO A 66 15.93 0.41 28.90
C PRO A 66 15.42 0.18 27.47
N GLN A 67 15.84 -0.92 26.84
CA GLN A 67 15.38 -1.32 25.50
C GLN A 67 13.89 -1.70 25.47
N ASN A 68 13.38 -2.34 26.52
CA ASN A 68 11.96 -2.68 26.62
C ASN A 68 11.10 -1.43 26.78
N ASN A 69 11.59 -0.44 27.54
CA ASN A 69 10.91 0.86 27.70
C ASN A 69 10.87 1.64 26.37
N LEU A 70 11.97 1.64 25.61
CA LEU A 70 12.02 2.28 24.28
C LEU A 70 11.06 1.61 23.28
N ASN A 71 11.04 0.28 23.23
CA ASN A 71 10.13 -0.47 22.35
C ASN A 71 8.66 -0.21 22.73
N GLN A 72 8.34 -0.19 24.03
CA GLN A 72 6.99 0.11 24.51
C GLN A 72 6.58 1.56 24.19
N HIS A 73 7.50 2.53 24.28
CA HIS A 73 7.24 3.91 23.89
C HIS A 73 6.97 4.04 22.38
N LYS A 74 7.79 3.39 21.53
CA LYS A 74 7.58 3.34 20.08
C LYS A 74 6.24 2.70 19.72
N LEU A 75 5.87 1.60 20.39
CA LEU A 75 4.58 0.94 20.17
C LEU A 75 3.42 1.88 20.53
N SER A 76 3.47 2.49 21.72
CA SER A 76 2.48 3.48 22.16
C SER A 76 2.34 4.64 21.16
N HIS A 77 3.46 5.15 20.65
CA HIS A 77 3.48 6.21 19.64
C HIS A 77 2.75 5.80 18.34
N VAL A 78 3.03 4.61 17.82
CA VAL A 78 2.40 4.11 16.59
C VAL A 78 0.91 3.86 16.78
N LEU A 79 0.51 3.26 17.90
CA LEU A 79 -0.91 3.08 18.23
C LEU A 79 -1.63 4.42 18.39
N LYS A 80 -0.97 5.42 18.98
CA LYS A 80 -1.48 6.79 19.07
C LYS A 80 -1.63 7.43 17.69
N TYR A 81 -0.63 7.31 16.81
CA TYR A 81 -0.73 7.79 15.43
C TYR A 81 -1.91 7.13 14.70
N HIS A 82 -2.04 5.80 14.82
CA HIS A 82 -3.15 5.08 14.22
C HIS A 82 -4.48 5.64 14.75
N ASN A 83 -4.70 5.71 16.06
CA ASN A 83 -5.95 6.23 16.61
C ASN A 83 -6.22 7.70 16.23
N GLN A 84 -5.20 8.56 16.24
CA GLN A 84 -5.33 9.98 15.86
C GLN A 84 -5.73 10.18 14.39
N THR A 85 -5.33 9.27 13.52
CA THR A 85 -5.57 9.37 12.07
C THR A 85 -6.79 8.60 11.59
N LYS A 86 -7.61 8.05 12.49
CA LYS A 86 -8.91 7.44 12.16
C LYS A 86 -9.92 8.46 11.67
N HIS A 87 -10.88 8.01 10.87
CA HIS A 87 -12.11 8.76 10.65
C HIS A 87 -13.23 8.20 11.52
N ASN A 88 -14.02 9.10 12.08
CA ASN A 88 -15.19 8.78 12.91
C ASN A 88 -16.42 9.52 12.33
N PHE A 89 -17.63 9.07 12.64
CA PHE A 89 -18.86 9.70 12.14
C PHE A 89 -18.94 11.21 12.46
N ASN A 90 -18.38 11.63 13.59
CA ASN A 90 -18.42 13.03 14.03
C ASN A 90 -17.25 13.87 13.51
N GLN A 91 -16.16 13.23 13.07
CA GLN A 91 -14.93 13.94 12.71
C GLN A 91 -14.02 13.09 11.82
N TYR A 92 -13.58 13.67 10.71
CA TYR A 92 -12.50 13.11 9.89
C TYR A 92 -11.13 13.41 10.52
N ALA A 93 -10.14 12.55 10.28
CA ALA A 93 -8.72 12.82 10.56
C ALA A 93 -8.31 14.21 10.07
N ARG A 94 -7.39 14.84 10.81
CA ARG A 94 -6.98 16.22 10.51
C ARG A 94 -6.28 16.29 9.16
N GLY A 95 -6.84 17.13 8.29
CA GLY A 95 -6.34 17.43 6.96
C GLY A 95 -6.30 18.94 6.71
N PRO A 96 -5.85 19.35 5.52
CA PRO A 96 -5.92 20.75 5.10
C PRO A 96 -7.39 21.24 5.07
N HIS A 97 -7.63 22.51 5.43
CA HIS A 97 -8.96 23.13 5.43
C HIS A 97 -9.49 23.50 4.02
N GLY A 98 -8.73 23.13 2.98
CA GLY A 98 -9.01 23.38 1.57
C GLY A 98 -7.77 22.98 0.73
N LEU A 99 -7.97 22.68 -0.56
CA LEU A 99 -6.88 22.31 -1.46
C LEU A 99 -6.37 23.53 -2.21
N ASP A 100 -5.08 23.81 -2.07
CA ASP A 100 -4.37 24.82 -2.85
C ASP A 100 -3.84 24.19 -4.14
N TRP A 101 -4.70 24.15 -5.16
CA TRP A 101 -4.40 23.54 -6.46
C TRP A 101 -3.24 24.22 -7.19
N ALA A 102 -3.01 25.52 -6.97
CA ALA A 102 -1.90 26.25 -7.58
C ALA A 102 -0.54 25.85 -6.99
N ASN A 103 -0.53 25.14 -5.87
CA ASN A 103 0.65 24.63 -5.18
C ASN A 103 0.61 23.10 -5.04
N GLN A 104 -0.16 22.41 -5.89
CA GLN A 104 -0.14 20.95 -5.94
C GLN A 104 1.29 20.45 -6.19
N PRO A 105 1.79 19.47 -5.41
CA PRO A 105 3.13 18.94 -5.59
C PRO A 105 3.30 18.33 -6.98
N ASN A 106 4.40 18.67 -7.65
CA ASN A 106 4.76 18.03 -8.91
C ASN A 106 4.85 16.50 -8.71
N PRO A 107 4.07 15.69 -9.48
CA PRO A 107 4.07 14.24 -9.33
C PRO A 107 5.34 13.58 -9.89
N PHE A 108 6.26 14.35 -10.50
CA PHE A 108 7.47 13.86 -11.13
C PHE A 108 8.73 14.42 -10.45
N ARG A 109 9.41 13.56 -9.67
CA ARG A 109 10.78 13.83 -9.23
C ARG A 109 11.69 13.77 -10.44
N ARG A 110 12.64 14.70 -10.52
CA ARG A 110 13.73 14.70 -11.50
C ARG A 110 15.04 14.99 -10.79
N TYR A 111 16.11 14.30 -11.17
CA TYR A 111 17.47 14.61 -10.77
C TYR A 111 18.16 15.41 -11.87
N LEU A 112 17.95 16.73 -11.83
CA LEU A 112 18.45 17.68 -12.82
C LEU A 112 19.96 17.54 -12.99
N SER A 113 20.42 17.49 -14.25
CA SER A 113 21.82 17.28 -14.66
C SER A 113 22.36 15.85 -14.48
N ALA A 114 21.58 14.87 -14.01
CA ALA A 114 21.94 13.46 -14.15
C ALA A 114 21.82 13.03 -15.63
N PRO A 115 22.73 12.20 -16.17
CA PRO A 115 22.58 11.65 -17.51
C PRO A 115 21.27 10.89 -17.66
N LEU A 116 20.45 11.30 -18.64
CA LEU A 116 19.14 10.70 -18.91
C LEU A 116 19.27 9.70 -20.06
N ILE A 117 18.97 8.43 -19.79
CA ILE A 117 18.98 7.35 -20.75
C ILE A 117 17.55 6.94 -21.08
N SER A 118 17.12 7.16 -22.31
CA SER A 118 15.80 6.76 -22.77
C SER A 118 15.64 5.25 -22.80
N LEU A 119 14.52 4.76 -22.29
CA LEU A 119 14.15 3.36 -22.40
C LEU A 119 13.31 3.12 -23.66
N LEU A 120 13.29 1.86 -24.10
CA LEU A 120 12.59 1.47 -25.32
C LEU A 120 11.10 1.29 -25.04
N HIS A 121 10.23 2.06 -25.70
CA HIS A 121 8.81 1.74 -25.70
C HIS A 121 8.63 0.33 -26.28
N PRO A 122 8.04 -0.64 -25.56
CA PRO A 122 7.93 -2.01 -26.05
C PRO A 122 7.21 -2.06 -27.39
N GLN A 123 7.95 -2.36 -28.47
CA GLN A 123 7.40 -2.60 -29.81
C GLN A 123 7.07 -4.09 -29.96
N PRO A 124 6.01 -4.48 -30.68
CA PRO A 124 5.81 -5.89 -31.03
C PRO A 124 7.02 -6.39 -31.86
N PRO A 125 7.58 -7.58 -31.54
CA PRO A 125 6.84 -8.84 -31.65
C PRO A 125 6.70 -9.65 -30.35
N TYR A 126 7.22 -9.19 -29.20
CA TYR A 126 7.08 -9.92 -27.94
C TYR A 126 5.63 -9.87 -27.42
N GLN A 127 4.99 -11.04 -27.34
CA GLN A 127 3.67 -11.19 -26.73
C GLN A 127 3.84 -11.61 -25.26
N PRO A 128 3.46 -10.75 -24.30
CA PRO A 128 3.44 -11.11 -22.89
C PRO A 128 2.54 -12.34 -22.66
N PRO A 129 2.85 -13.16 -21.64
CA PRO A 129 2.02 -14.31 -21.31
C PRO A 129 0.58 -13.90 -20.98
N LEU A 130 -0.34 -14.86 -21.11
CA LEU A 130 -1.72 -14.68 -20.66
C LEU A 130 -1.72 -14.35 -19.16
N TYR A 131 -2.59 -13.44 -18.74
CA TYR A 131 -2.63 -12.99 -17.36
C TYR A 131 -2.85 -14.16 -16.38
N HIS A 132 -3.83 -15.01 -16.68
CA HIS A 132 -4.19 -16.14 -15.82
C HIS A 132 -3.11 -17.22 -15.77
N SER A 133 -2.28 -17.37 -16.81
CA SER A 133 -1.27 -18.43 -16.83
C SER A 133 -0.15 -18.19 -15.81
N LEU A 134 0.11 -16.93 -15.44
CA LEU A 134 1.13 -16.57 -14.45
C LEU A 134 0.85 -17.13 -13.06
N PHE A 135 -0.42 -17.31 -12.70
CA PHE A 135 -0.82 -17.90 -11.43
C PHE A 135 -0.65 -19.44 -11.41
N LEU A 136 -0.38 -20.05 -12.57
CA LEU A 136 -0.19 -21.49 -12.72
C LEU A 136 1.28 -21.86 -12.85
N SER A 137 2.04 -21.10 -13.65
CA SER A 137 3.46 -21.27 -13.85
C SER A 137 4.11 -19.99 -14.37
N LEU A 138 5.39 -19.81 -14.06
CA LEU A 138 6.20 -18.73 -14.62
C LEU A 138 6.82 -19.17 -15.96
N PRO A 139 6.95 -18.28 -16.96
CA PRO A 139 7.68 -18.56 -18.18
C PRO A 139 9.19 -18.69 -17.91
N SER A 140 9.97 -19.16 -18.89
CA SER A 140 11.43 -19.19 -18.77
C SER A 140 12.00 -17.78 -18.54
N PRO A 141 12.99 -17.63 -17.63
CA PRO A 141 13.57 -16.33 -17.32
C PRO A 141 14.26 -15.71 -18.54
N HIS A 142 13.92 -14.46 -18.84
CA HIS A 142 14.61 -13.68 -19.86
C HIS A 142 15.94 -13.13 -19.32
N PRO A 143 16.97 -12.93 -20.15
CA PRO A 143 18.17 -12.24 -19.71
C PRO A 143 17.89 -10.76 -19.39
N ILE A 144 18.69 -10.18 -18.49
CA ILE A 144 18.65 -8.74 -18.26
C ILE A 144 19.24 -8.02 -19.49
N SER A 145 18.48 -7.08 -20.04
CA SER A 145 18.86 -6.25 -21.18
C SER A 145 18.11 -4.92 -21.11
N GLN A 146 18.48 -3.96 -21.95
CA GLN A 146 17.73 -2.70 -22.04
C GLN A 146 16.25 -2.93 -22.37
N SER A 147 15.93 -3.89 -23.26
CA SER A 147 14.53 -4.14 -23.64
C SER A 147 13.73 -4.77 -22.51
N THR A 148 14.30 -5.74 -21.78
CA THR A 148 13.61 -6.42 -20.67
C THR A 148 13.46 -5.52 -19.45
N VAL A 149 14.46 -4.70 -19.13
CA VAL A 149 14.34 -3.65 -18.08
C VAL A 149 13.32 -2.58 -18.47
N SER A 150 13.33 -2.15 -19.73
CA SER A 150 12.35 -1.20 -20.24
C SER A 150 10.92 -1.74 -20.10
N GLN A 151 10.68 -2.95 -20.61
CA GLN A 151 9.40 -3.63 -20.49
C GLN A 151 8.97 -3.80 -19.03
N PHE A 152 9.89 -4.24 -18.17
CA PHE A 152 9.63 -4.40 -16.75
C PHE A 152 9.11 -3.09 -16.11
N LEU A 153 9.77 -1.96 -16.35
CA LEU A 153 9.33 -0.66 -15.84
C LEU A 153 8.05 -0.17 -16.52
N PHE A 154 7.89 -0.44 -17.82
CA PHE A 154 6.70 -0.12 -18.60
C PHE A 154 5.45 -0.83 -18.08
N ASP A 155 5.58 -2.09 -17.67
CA ASP A 155 4.48 -2.92 -17.19
C ASP A 155 4.30 -2.86 -15.65
N SER A 156 5.09 -2.06 -14.92
CA SER A 156 4.99 -1.92 -13.45
C SER A 156 4.80 -0.49 -12.93
N LEU A 157 5.63 0.47 -13.35
CA LEU A 157 5.78 1.78 -12.69
C LEU A 157 5.62 2.97 -13.65
N ALA A 158 5.53 2.72 -14.95
CA ALA A 158 5.34 3.74 -15.97
C ALA A 158 3.97 4.41 -15.94
N LEU A 159 3.85 5.50 -16.70
CA LEU A 159 2.54 6.05 -17.05
C LEU A 159 1.75 5.01 -17.86
N SER A 160 0.46 4.90 -17.58
CA SER A 160 -0.48 3.99 -18.25
C SER A 160 -1.39 4.71 -19.26
N ALA A 161 -1.70 5.98 -19.00
CA ALA A 161 -2.43 6.89 -19.89
C ALA A 161 -2.36 8.32 -19.34
N TRP A 162 -2.82 9.29 -20.13
CA TRP A 162 -3.24 10.59 -19.62
C TRP A 162 -4.75 10.73 -19.73
N LYS A 163 -5.34 11.53 -18.86
CA LYS A 163 -6.76 11.89 -18.87
C LYS A 163 -6.91 13.39 -18.98
N THR A 164 -7.88 13.82 -19.75
CA THR A 164 -8.17 15.24 -19.95
C THR A 164 -9.67 15.48 -19.87
N THR A 165 -10.08 16.53 -19.16
CA THR A 165 -11.43 17.08 -19.18
C THR A 165 -11.38 18.59 -18.99
N GLY A 166 -12.07 19.34 -19.85
CA GLY A 166 -11.97 20.80 -19.89
C GLY A 166 -10.51 21.26 -20.03
N PHE A 167 -10.02 22.01 -19.03
CA PHE A 167 -8.65 22.53 -18.99
C PHE A 167 -7.69 21.70 -18.11
N SER A 168 -8.17 20.60 -17.53
CA SER A 168 -7.36 19.78 -16.61
C SER A 168 -6.87 18.52 -17.30
N THR A 169 -5.57 18.26 -17.21
CA THR A 169 -4.92 17.06 -17.70
C THR A 169 -4.10 16.41 -16.59
N TRP A 170 -4.22 15.10 -16.40
CA TRP A 170 -3.47 14.37 -15.38
C TRP A 170 -2.99 13.02 -15.90
N SER A 171 -1.80 12.61 -15.45
CA SER A 171 -1.23 11.31 -15.77
C SER A 171 -1.82 10.23 -14.88
N LEU A 172 -2.00 9.03 -15.43
CA LEU A 172 -2.25 7.81 -14.68
C LEU A 172 -1.02 6.92 -14.76
N ARG A 173 -0.74 6.16 -13.71
CA ARG A 173 0.33 5.15 -13.69
C ARG A 173 -0.22 3.74 -13.77
N VAL A 174 0.68 2.78 -13.97
CA VAL A 174 0.34 1.35 -13.89
C VAL A 174 -0.11 1.03 -12.47
N ASN A 175 0.63 1.39 -11.43
CA ASN A 175 0.16 1.29 -10.04
C ASN A 175 -0.78 2.46 -9.67
N PRO A 176 -1.89 2.20 -8.96
CA PRO A 176 -2.79 3.22 -8.47
C PRO A 176 -2.11 4.07 -7.38
N SER A 177 -2.69 5.23 -7.11
CA SER A 177 -2.26 6.12 -6.03
C SER A 177 -3.44 6.86 -5.42
N SER A 178 -3.40 7.05 -4.11
CA SER A 178 -4.44 7.81 -3.39
C SER A 178 -4.54 9.23 -3.94
N GLY A 179 -5.71 9.55 -4.50
CA GLY A 179 -5.93 10.88 -5.10
C GLY A 179 -5.07 11.19 -6.33
N ASN A 180 -4.41 10.18 -6.91
CA ASN A 180 -3.51 10.31 -8.05
C ASN A 180 -2.30 11.23 -7.78
N LEU A 181 -1.71 11.13 -6.58
CA LEU A 181 -0.62 12.00 -6.10
C LEU A 181 0.77 11.40 -6.26
N HIS A 182 0.87 10.09 -6.40
CA HIS A 182 2.08 9.32 -6.71
C HIS A 182 3.27 9.67 -5.81
N PRO A 183 3.22 9.43 -4.50
CA PRO A 183 4.35 9.68 -3.58
C PRO A 183 5.56 8.79 -3.86
N THR A 184 5.36 7.61 -4.46
CA THR A 184 6.40 6.60 -4.65
C THR A 184 7.32 6.93 -5.83
N GLU A 185 8.62 7.01 -5.55
CA GLU A 185 9.71 7.05 -6.53
C GLU A 185 10.41 5.68 -6.63
N ALA A 186 11.10 5.45 -7.74
CA ALA A 186 11.73 4.16 -8.03
C ALA A 186 13.17 4.29 -8.52
N TYR A 187 13.99 3.31 -8.13
CA TYR A 187 15.41 3.24 -8.44
C TYR A 187 15.76 1.88 -9.02
N ILE A 188 16.63 1.86 -10.02
CA ILE A 188 17.26 0.63 -10.53
C ILE A 188 18.72 0.63 -10.08
N VAL A 189 19.14 -0.44 -9.40
CA VAL A 189 20.55 -0.73 -9.15
C VAL A 189 20.87 -2.01 -9.91
N ALA A 190 21.84 -1.98 -10.80
CA ALA A 190 22.06 -3.08 -11.73
C ALA A 190 23.54 -3.30 -12.07
N PRO A 191 23.92 -4.52 -12.49
CA PRO A 191 25.20 -4.76 -13.16
C PRO A 191 25.26 -3.98 -14.49
N PRO A 192 26.40 -3.98 -15.22
CA PRO A 192 26.46 -3.40 -16.55
C PRO A 192 25.35 -3.97 -17.44
N ILE A 193 24.61 -3.10 -18.12
CA ILE A 193 23.58 -3.47 -19.10
C ILE A 193 23.92 -2.72 -20.38
N PRO A 194 24.27 -3.44 -21.48
CA PRO A 194 24.57 -2.81 -22.75
C PRO A 194 23.47 -1.84 -23.18
N SER A 195 23.88 -0.68 -23.70
CA SER A 195 23.00 0.43 -24.09
C SER A 195 22.34 1.22 -22.94
N ILE A 196 22.52 0.80 -21.69
CA ILE A 196 22.21 1.62 -20.51
C ILE A 196 23.49 2.18 -19.88
N SER A 197 24.43 1.29 -19.52
CA SER A 197 25.69 1.65 -18.90
C SER A 197 26.70 0.49 -19.02
N ASP A 198 27.94 0.81 -19.38
CA ASP A 198 29.06 -0.14 -19.45
C ASP A 198 29.61 -0.52 -18.07
N SER A 199 29.16 0.14 -17.01
CA SER A 199 29.51 -0.13 -15.61
C SER A 199 28.25 -0.43 -14.80
N ALA A 200 28.41 -1.13 -13.67
CA ALA A 200 27.33 -1.29 -12.71
C ALA A 200 26.90 0.09 -12.19
N PHE A 201 25.61 0.30 -11.94
CA PHE A 201 25.05 1.63 -11.73
C PHE A 201 23.89 1.68 -10.75
N VAL A 202 23.61 2.88 -10.24
CA VAL A 202 22.36 3.29 -9.59
C VAL A 202 21.70 4.32 -10.49
N ALA A 203 20.40 4.16 -10.77
CA ALA A 203 19.62 5.09 -11.56
C ALA A 203 18.26 5.37 -10.91
N HIS A 204 17.79 6.60 -10.99
CA HIS A 204 16.41 6.98 -10.68
C HIS A 204 15.54 6.76 -11.92
N TYR A 205 14.35 6.20 -11.77
CA TYR A 205 13.41 6.03 -12.88
C TYR A 205 12.53 7.28 -13.03
N ALA A 206 12.63 7.95 -14.18
CA ALA A 206 11.81 9.11 -14.52
C ALA A 206 10.57 8.65 -15.32
N PRO A 207 9.39 8.51 -14.68
CA PRO A 207 8.23 7.89 -15.32
C PRO A 207 7.62 8.75 -16.42
N LYS A 208 7.74 10.09 -16.35
CA LYS A 208 7.19 11.01 -17.38
C LYS A 208 7.88 10.80 -18.73
N GLU A 209 9.18 10.55 -18.73
CA GLU A 209 9.99 10.35 -19.93
C GLU A 209 10.21 8.87 -20.26
N HIS A 210 9.72 7.95 -19.42
CA HIS A 210 10.07 6.53 -19.48
C HIS A 210 11.58 6.34 -19.64
N SER A 211 12.36 6.87 -18.71
CA SER A 211 13.81 6.99 -18.83
C SER A 211 14.51 6.75 -17.49
N LEU A 212 15.81 6.47 -17.54
CA LEU A 212 16.67 6.31 -16.36
C LEU A 212 17.61 7.51 -16.21
N GLU A 213 17.59 8.15 -15.05
CA GLU A 213 18.57 9.15 -14.65
C GLU A 213 19.73 8.45 -13.94
N LEU A 214 20.88 8.30 -14.60
CA LEU A 214 22.06 7.63 -14.02
C LEU A 214 22.63 8.49 -12.88
N ARG A 215 22.53 7.98 -11.66
CA ARG A 215 22.91 8.70 -10.44
C ARG A 215 24.34 8.41 -10.01
N ALA A 216 24.78 7.16 -10.06
CA ALA A 216 26.13 6.78 -9.65
C ALA A 216 26.59 5.52 -10.38
N GLN A 217 27.91 5.36 -10.52
CA GLN A 217 28.53 4.07 -10.85
C GLN A 217 28.91 3.35 -9.56
N ILE A 218 28.71 2.04 -9.50
CA ILE A 218 29.04 1.22 -8.32
C ILE A 218 30.17 0.22 -8.65
N PRO A 219 30.85 -0.35 -7.65
CA PRO A 219 31.90 -1.34 -7.89
C PRO A 219 31.41 -2.54 -8.73
N SER A 220 32.15 -2.91 -9.77
CA SER A 220 31.79 -3.99 -10.71
C SER A 220 31.62 -5.35 -10.04
N GLY A 221 32.33 -5.59 -8.93
CA GLY A 221 32.23 -6.82 -8.14
C GLY A 221 30.99 -6.92 -7.25
N PHE A 222 30.16 -5.87 -7.13
CA PHE A 222 29.02 -5.86 -6.21
C PHE A 222 28.00 -6.96 -6.53
N PHE A 223 27.51 -7.03 -7.77
CA PHE A 223 26.48 -8.01 -8.15
C PHE A 223 26.99 -9.46 -8.12
N PRO A 224 28.12 -9.81 -8.77
CA PRO A 224 28.63 -11.19 -8.74
C PRO A 224 28.96 -11.69 -7.34
N LYS A 225 29.25 -10.79 -6.39
CA LYS A 225 29.54 -11.14 -5.00
C LYS A 225 28.30 -11.52 -4.19
N PHE A 226 27.18 -10.83 -4.39
CA PHE A 226 26.02 -10.91 -3.49
C PHE A 226 24.78 -11.57 -4.09
N PHE A 227 24.67 -11.63 -5.42
CA PHE A 227 23.44 -12.05 -6.10
C PHE A 227 23.73 -13.03 -7.24
N PRO A 228 22.77 -13.89 -7.60
CA PRO A 228 22.93 -14.78 -8.74
C PRO A 228 23.03 -13.99 -10.05
N PRO A 229 23.65 -14.57 -11.10
CA PRO A 229 23.69 -13.95 -12.42
C PRO A 229 22.30 -13.56 -12.92
N ASN A 230 22.22 -12.50 -13.74
CA ASN A 230 20.96 -11.93 -14.22
C ASN A 230 20.02 -11.45 -13.09
N SER A 231 20.59 -10.88 -12.02
CA SER A 231 19.82 -10.18 -10.97
C SER A 231 20.07 -8.68 -10.98
N PHE A 232 19.08 -7.91 -10.53
CA PHE A 232 19.17 -6.47 -10.28
C PHE A 232 18.28 -6.09 -9.09
N LEU A 233 18.42 -4.87 -8.58
CA LEU A 233 17.61 -4.36 -7.47
C LEU A 233 16.67 -3.26 -7.94
N VAL A 234 15.48 -3.23 -7.34
CA VAL A 234 14.50 -2.15 -7.46
C VAL A 234 14.33 -1.51 -6.09
N GLY A 235 14.75 -0.25 -5.95
CA GLY A 235 14.50 0.53 -4.75
C GLY A 235 13.21 1.34 -4.87
N LEU A 236 12.44 1.45 -3.79
CA LEU A 236 11.28 2.32 -3.67
C LEU A 236 11.49 3.31 -2.52
N SER A 237 11.11 4.56 -2.76
CA SER A 237 11.08 5.62 -1.76
C SER A 237 9.77 6.39 -1.84
N SER A 238 9.42 7.15 -0.81
CA SER A 238 8.20 7.96 -0.75
C SER A 238 8.50 9.41 -0.44
N VAL A 239 7.88 10.33 -1.20
CA VAL A 239 7.81 11.75 -0.86
C VAL A 239 6.50 12.02 -0.13
N PHE A 240 6.52 11.96 1.20
CA PHE A 240 5.31 12.10 2.04
C PHE A 240 4.54 13.39 1.79
N TRP A 241 5.23 14.48 1.41
CA TRP A 241 4.61 15.76 1.12
C TRP A 241 3.54 15.67 0.03
N ARG A 242 3.71 14.80 -0.99
CA ARG A 242 2.73 14.65 -2.07
C ARG A 242 1.35 14.26 -1.55
N GLU A 243 1.29 13.25 -0.69
CA GLU A 243 0.05 12.80 -0.05
C GLU A 243 -0.41 13.78 1.03
N ALA A 244 0.52 14.35 1.80
CA ALA A 244 0.21 15.25 2.92
C ALA A 244 -0.43 16.56 2.48
N TRP A 245 -0.13 17.03 1.26
CA TRP A 245 -0.78 18.19 0.64
C TRP A 245 -2.30 18.03 0.58
N LYS A 246 -2.81 16.82 0.32
CA LYS A 246 -4.26 16.54 0.25
C LYS A 246 -4.84 15.95 1.52
N TYR A 247 -4.12 15.02 2.15
CA TYR A 247 -4.67 14.14 3.19
C TYR A 247 -4.17 14.43 4.60
N GLY A 248 -3.29 15.43 4.76
CA GLY A 248 -2.73 15.82 6.05
C GLY A 248 -2.16 14.65 6.83
N GLU A 249 -2.57 14.49 8.09
CA GLU A 249 -1.97 13.50 9.00
C GLU A 249 -2.12 12.06 8.52
N ARG A 250 -3.13 11.75 7.69
CA ARG A 250 -3.38 10.39 7.17
C ARG A 250 -2.45 9.98 6.02
N ALA A 251 -1.68 10.93 5.46
CA ALA A 251 -0.80 10.70 4.33
C ALA A 251 0.23 9.58 4.52
N PHE A 252 0.73 9.37 5.74
CA PHE A 252 1.66 8.26 6.01
C PHE A 252 1.02 6.90 5.71
N ARG A 253 -0.28 6.71 6.00
CA ARG A 253 -1.01 5.48 5.64
C ARG A 253 -1.08 5.31 4.12
N TYR A 254 -1.44 6.38 3.41
CA TYR A 254 -1.61 6.35 1.96
C TYR A 254 -0.31 6.12 1.19
N CYS A 255 0.80 6.76 1.61
CA CYS A 255 2.12 6.47 1.04
C CYS A 255 2.45 4.97 1.12
N ASN A 256 2.16 4.34 2.26
CA ASN A 256 2.46 2.92 2.43
C ASN A 256 1.49 1.99 1.66
N HIS A 257 0.22 2.37 1.44
CA HIS A 257 -0.62 1.63 0.48
C HIS A 257 -0.04 1.68 -0.94
N ASP A 258 0.43 2.85 -1.36
CA ASP A 258 1.01 3.06 -2.68
C ASP A 258 2.30 2.24 -2.88
N VAL A 259 3.15 2.14 -1.85
CA VAL A 259 4.31 1.21 -1.85
C VAL A 259 3.85 -0.23 -2.03
N GLY A 260 2.81 -0.67 -1.32
CA GLY A 260 2.24 -2.01 -1.48
C GLY A 260 1.74 -2.28 -2.90
N HIS A 261 1.03 -1.32 -3.48
CA HIS A 261 0.58 -1.39 -4.87
C HIS A 261 1.76 -1.46 -5.85
N ALA A 262 2.84 -0.71 -5.61
CA ALA A 262 4.06 -0.75 -6.41
C ALA A 262 4.79 -2.09 -6.31
N ILE A 263 4.90 -2.68 -5.10
CA ILE A 263 5.46 -4.03 -4.89
C ILE A 263 4.67 -5.06 -5.70
N GLY A 264 3.33 -5.03 -5.61
CA GLY A 264 2.47 -5.92 -6.38
C GLY A 264 2.63 -5.76 -7.89
N ALA A 265 2.75 -4.51 -8.39
CA ALA A 265 2.96 -4.23 -9.80
C ALA A 265 4.33 -4.73 -10.30
N VAL A 266 5.40 -4.50 -9.52
CA VAL A 266 6.75 -5.01 -9.79
C VAL A 266 6.77 -6.53 -9.84
N ALA A 267 6.14 -7.20 -8.87
CA ALA A 267 6.08 -8.66 -8.82
C ALA A 267 5.39 -9.25 -10.07
N MET A 268 4.26 -8.67 -10.50
CA MET A 268 3.55 -9.13 -11.70
C MET A 268 4.31 -8.85 -12.99
N ALA A 269 4.97 -7.68 -13.10
CA ALA A 269 5.80 -7.36 -14.25
C ALA A 269 7.01 -8.30 -14.37
N ALA A 270 7.71 -8.55 -13.27
CA ALA A 270 8.81 -9.50 -13.19
C ALA A 270 8.37 -10.92 -13.58
N ALA A 271 7.23 -11.39 -13.04
CA ALA A 271 6.67 -12.70 -13.35
C ALA A 271 6.45 -12.91 -14.87
N SER A 272 6.00 -11.88 -15.58
CA SER A 272 5.82 -11.97 -17.04
C SER A 272 7.10 -12.18 -17.84
N LEU A 273 8.25 -11.79 -17.28
CA LEU A 273 9.58 -11.98 -17.86
C LEU A 273 10.26 -13.25 -17.35
N GLY A 274 9.56 -14.06 -16.54
CA GLY A 274 10.11 -15.24 -15.89
C GLY A 274 11.05 -14.89 -14.74
N TRP A 275 10.93 -13.72 -14.14
CA TRP A 275 11.67 -13.34 -12.95
C TRP A 275 10.82 -13.51 -11.70
N ASP A 276 11.51 -13.63 -10.58
CA ASP A 276 10.96 -13.66 -9.24
C ASP A 276 11.45 -12.42 -8.47
N VAL A 277 10.69 -12.04 -7.44
CA VAL A 277 10.95 -10.81 -6.67
C VAL A 277 10.94 -11.13 -5.18
N LYS A 278 11.86 -10.54 -4.42
CA LYS A 278 11.84 -10.59 -2.96
C LYS A 278 12.25 -9.26 -2.35
N VAL A 279 11.44 -8.74 -1.42
CA VAL A 279 11.83 -7.59 -0.58
C VAL A 279 12.99 -8.02 0.33
N LEU A 280 14.09 -7.27 0.28
CA LEU A 280 15.28 -7.47 1.11
C LEU A 280 15.08 -6.83 2.48
N ASP A 281 14.10 -7.36 3.23
CA ASP A 281 13.65 -6.75 4.49
C ASP A 281 14.71 -6.75 5.59
N THR A 282 15.78 -7.54 5.46
CA THR A 282 16.94 -7.51 6.38
C THR A 282 17.62 -6.15 6.44
N LEU A 283 17.69 -5.43 5.31
CA LEU A 283 18.33 -4.11 5.23
C LEU A 283 17.57 -3.08 6.09
N GLY A 284 18.32 -2.17 6.71
CA GLY A 284 17.78 -1.07 7.48
C GLY A 284 17.68 0.22 6.65
N CYS A 285 17.06 1.23 7.25
CA CYS A 285 16.84 2.53 6.61
C CYS A 285 18.14 3.19 6.13
N GLU A 286 19.24 3.04 6.87
CA GLU A 286 20.55 3.61 6.48
C GLU A 286 21.13 2.93 5.24
N GLU A 287 21.03 1.59 5.12
CA GLU A 287 21.46 0.88 3.91
C GLU A 287 20.62 1.32 2.72
N LEU A 288 19.29 1.41 2.88
CA LEU A 288 18.40 1.85 1.79
C LEU A 288 18.69 3.30 1.36
N LYS A 289 18.88 4.21 2.32
CA LYS A 289 19.23 5.63 2.07
C LYS A 289 20.54 5.73 1.28
N THR A 290 21.54 4.93 1.67
CA THR A 290 22.87 4.93 1.03
C THR A 290 22.83 4.30 -0.36
N LEU A 291 22.15 3.15 -0.52
CA LEU A 291 22.03 2.43 -1.79
C LEU A 291 21.35 3.27 -2.88
N MET A 292 20.33 4.06 -2.51
CA MET A 292 19.59 4.92 -3.45
C MET A 292 20.15 6.35 -3.56
N GLY A 293 21.17 6.70 -2.78
CA GLY A 293 21.80 8.03 -2.82
C GLY A 293 20.94 9.15 -2.26
N LEU A 294 20.12 8.84 -1.25
CA LEU A 294 19.17 9.77 -0.64
C LEU A 294 19.81 10.67 0.43
N HIS A 295 21.12 10.54 0.68
CA HIS A 295 21.90 11.48 1.51
C HIS A 295 22.05 12.87 0.88
N VAL A 296 21.63 13.03 -0.38
CA VAL A 296 21.55 14.35 -1.03
C VAL A 296 20.53 15.29 -0.35
N PHE A 297 19.54 14.72 0.35
CA PHE A 297 18.58 15.51 1.12
C PHE A 297 19.17 15.87 2.49
N PRO A 298 19.03 17.13 2.93
CA PRO A 298 19.52 17.55 4.24
C PRO A 298 18.75 16.85 5.36
N ASP A 299 19.38 16.77 6.54
CA ASP A 299 18.68 16.33 7.73
C ASP A 299 17.55 17.32 8.07
N PHE A 300 16.40 16.77 8.44
CA PHE A 300 15.18 17.53 8.70
C PHE A 300 14.86 17.54 10.19
N GLU A 301 14.86 18.72 10.80
CA GLU A 301 14.41 18.89 12.19
C GLU A 301 12.88 18.94 12.26
N ILE A 302 12.27 17.93 12.89
CA ILE A 302 10.82 17.80 12.95
C ILE A 302 10.24 18.85 13.92
N PRO A 303 9.39 19.79 13.45
CA PRO A 303 8.83 20.84 14.29
C PRO A 303 7.93 20.25 15.40
N SER A 304 7.79 20.96 16.52
CA SER A 304 7.00 20.51 17.69
C SER A 304 5.50 20.36 17.43
N ARG A 305 5.00 20.92 16.33
CA ARG A 305 3.60 20.89 15.89
C ARG A 305 3.55 21.08 14.39
N ALA A 306 2.36 20.95 13.80
CA ALA A 306 2.16 21.27 12.40
C ALA A 306 2.45 22.75 12.09
N VAL A 307 3.22 23.01 11.04
CA VAL A 307 3.64 24.37 10.61
C VAL A 307 3.45 24.52 9.12
N ARG A 308 2.95 25.68 8.69
CA ARG A 308 2.87 26.10 7.29
C ARG A 308 4.01 27.07 6.99
N GLY A 309 4.64 26.94 5.83
CA GLY A 309 5.67 27.86 5.36
C GLY A 309 6.42 27.30 4.16
N LYS A 310 7.54 27.92 3.80
CA LYS A 310 8.48 27.36 2.83
C LYS A 310 9.41 26.39 3.56
N ILE A 311 9.20 25.09 3.37
CA ILE A 311 9.93 24.03 4.07
C ILE A 311 10.40 23.00 3.04
N PRO A 312 11.26 23.38 2.07
CA PRO A 312 11.68 22.49 0.98
C PRO A 312 12.33 21.19 1.48
N GLU A 313 12.84 21.17 2.71
CA GLU A 313 13.44 20.00 3.34
C GLU A 313 12.45 18.83 3.45
N ILE A 314 11.12 19.09 3.59
CA ILE A 314 10.12 18.01 3.71
C ILE A 314 9.79 17.30 2.40
N GLU A 315 10.36 17.78 1.28
CA GLU A 315 10.29 17.10 -0.01
C GLU A 315 11.32 15.97 -0.12
N PHE A 316 12.07 15.66 0.95
CA PHE A 316 12.96 14.51 0.98
C PHE A 316 12.24 13.20 0.65
N GLU A 317 13.01 12.25 0.12
CA GLU A 317 12.54 10.90 -0.14
C GLU A 317 12.82 9.99 1.06
N HIS A 318 11.77 9.42 1.64
CA HIS A 318 11.88 8.38 2.66
C HIS A 318 12.19 7.04 2.00
N PRO A 319 13.27 6.32 2.37
CA PRO A 319 13.56 5.01 1.80
C PRO A 319 12.58 3.95 2.35
N ASP A 320 11.72 3.41 1.50
CA ASP A 320 10.72 2.42 1.93
C ASP A 320 11.30 1.01 1.91
N CYS A 321 11.66 0.50 0.72
CA CYS A 321 12.15 -0.86 0.56
C CYS A 321 13.05 -1.03 -0.67
N VAL A 322 13.80 -2.13 -0.68
CA VAL A 322 14.54 -2.60 -1.87
C VAL A 322 14.12 -4.04 -2.14
N MET A 323 13.87 -4.34 -3.40
CA MET A 323 13.50 -5.64 -3.91
C MET A 323 14.61 -6.19 -4.78
N LEU A 324 14.98 -7.45 -4.57
CA LEU A 324 15.81 -8.22 -5.48
C LEU A 324 14.92 -8.82 -6.56
N VAL A 325 15.26 -8.55 -7.82
CA VAL A 325 14.67 -9.20 -9.00
C VAL A 325 15.70 -10.18 -9.53
N TYR A 326 15.32 -11.45 -9.66
CA TYR A 326 16.22 -12.54 -10.04
C TYR A 326 15.50 -13.58 -10.92
N PRO A 327 16.21 -14.40 -11.70
CA PRO A 327 15.58 -15.40 -12.55
C PRO A 327 14.79 -16.43 -11.72
N ASN A 328 13.60 -16.82 -12.17
CA ASN A 328 12.91 -17.94 -11.53
C ASN A 328 13.70 -19.25 -11.73
N GLY A 329 13.50 -20.22 -10.84
CA GLY A 329 14.17 -21.52 -10.92
C GLY A 329 15.64 -21.50 -10.52
N VAL A 330 16.19 -20.34 -10.10
CA VAL A 330 17.49 -20.29 -9.42
C VAL A 330 17.39 -21.10 -8.13
N GLY A 331 18.30 -22.07 -7.95
CA GLY A 331 18.39 -22.85 -6.72
C GLY A 331 18.64 -21.96 -5.50
N GLY A 332 18.45 -22.49 -4.29
CA GLY A 332 18.65 -21.73 -3.06
C GLY A 332 20.02 -21.05 -3.04
N PHE A 333 20.04 -19.71 -2.97
CA PHE A 333 21.22 -18.91 -2.72
C PHE A 333 21.05 -18.18 -1.39
N ASP A 334 22.17 -17.90 -0.71
CA ASP A 334 22.16 -17.16 0.54
C ASP A 334 22.88 -15.83 0.34
N ILE A 335 22.46 -14.83 1.12
CA ILE A 335 23.02 -13.48 1.06
C ILE A 335 23.80 -13.26 2.35
N ASN A 336 25.10 -12.98 2.23
CA ASN A 336 25.87 -12.51 3.38
C ASN A 336 25.46 -11.05 3.71
N TRP A 337 24.43 -10.91 4.54
CA TRP A 337 23.82 -9.63 4.88
C TRP A 337 24.79 -8.62 5.51
N LYS A 338 25.76 -9.11 6.29
CA LYS A 338 26.74 -8.25 6.94
C LYS A 338 27.66 -7.62 5.88
N GLU A 339 28.24 -8.44 5.01
CA GLU A 339 29.10 -7.94 3.94
C GLU A 339 28.33 -7.11 2.92
N LEU A 340 27.07 -7.45 2.64
CA LEU A 340 26.21 -6.66 1.76
C LEU A 340 25.95 -5.27 2.37
N SER A 341 25.61 -5.19 3.66
CA SER A 341 25.43 -3.92 4.37
C SER A 341 26.72 -3.09 4.34
N GLU A 342 27.88 -3.67 4.67
CA GLU A 342 29.17 -2.97 4.62
C GLU A 342 29.51 -2.45 3.22
N ALA A 343 29.23 -3.24 2.17
CA ALA A 343 29.45 -2.82 0.79
C ALA A 343 28.52 -1.68 0.38
N ILE A 344 27.24 -1.73 0.76
CA ILE A 344 26.25 -0.67 0.50
C ILE A 344 26.64 0.61 1.23
N LEU A 345 27.04 0.53 2.50
CA LEU A 345 27.41 1.70 3.30
C LEU A 345 28.64 2.42 2.73
N GLY A 346 29.52 1.71 2.01
CA GLY A 346 30.61 2.31 1.24
C GLY A 346 30.19 3.11 0.00
N PHE A 347 28.90 3.12 -0.37
CA PHE A 347 28.40 3.90 -1.50
C PHE A 347 28.25 5.40 -1.17
N ASP A 348 28.40 5.77 0.10
CA ASP A 348 28.48 7.16 0.56
C ASP A 348 29.58 7.97 -0.15
N LYS A 349 30.66 7.30 -0.55
CA LYS A 349 31.84 7.86 -1.24
C LYS A 349 31.71 7.92 -2.76
N LEU A 350 30.60 7.45 -3.33
CA LEU A 350 30.41 7.50 -4.77
C LEU A 350 30.16 8.92 -5.25
N GLU A 351 30.47 9.16 -6.53
CA GLU A 351 30.09 10.40 -7.19
C GLU A 351 28.60 10.35 -7.57
N TRP A 352 27.77 10.95 -6.73
CA TRP A 352 26.33 11.09 -6.97
C TRP A 352 26.03 12.28 -7.89
N LYS A 353 25.35 11.99 -9.01
CA LYS A 353 25.02 12.95 -10.06
C LYS A 353 23.58 13.44 -9.95
N GLY A 354 23.39 14.69 -10.32
CA GLY A 354 22.10 15.35 -10.41
C GLY A 354 21.53 15.84 -9.08
N LYS A 355 20.67 16.87 -9.15
CA LYS A 355 20.02 17.50 -7.99
C LYS A 355 18.51 17.33 -8.07
N PRO A 356 17.83 16.97 -6.96
CA PRO A 356 16.37 16.85 -6.98
C PRO A 356 15.73 18.22 -7.31
N ASN A 357 14.72 18.22 -8.17
CA ASN A 357 13.87 19.39 -8.42
C ASN A 357 13.03 19.77 -7.19
N SER A 358 12.47 20.97 -7.13
CA SER A 358 11.45 21.31 -6.13
C SER A 358 10.07 20.87 -6.62
N LEU A 359 9.22 20.40 -5.70
CA LEU A 359 7.88 19.89 -6.01
C LEU A 359 6.78 20.92 -5.74
N SER A 360 6.94 21.77 -4.73
CA SER A 360 5.99 22.81 -4.34
C SER A 360 6.69 24.09 -3.90
N LYS A 361 5.99 25.22 -3.98
CA LYS A 361 6.49 26.53 -3.53
C LYS A 361 6.34 26.72 -2.02
N GLU A 362 5.26 26.18 -1.45
CA GLU A 362 4.94 26.23 -0.03
C GLU A 362 4.52 24.85 0.50
N HIS A 363 4.58 24.70 1.82
CA HIS A 363 4.44 23.42 2.50
C HIS A 363 3.59 23.54 3.75
N VAL A 364 2.98 22.42 4.14
CA VAL A 364 2.43 22.21 5.48
C VAL A 364 3.09 20.96 6.04
N CYS A 365 4.01 21.15 6.99
CA CYS A 365 4.62 20.04 7.69
C CYS A 365 3.64 19.52 8.74
N TRP A 366 3.16 18.30 8.56
CA TRP A 366 2.39 17.56 9.56
C TRP A 366 3.36 16.71 10.39
N ASP A 367 3.84 17.27 11.50
CA ASP A 367 4.94 16.71 12.29
C ASP A 367 4.73 15.23 12.68
N VAL A 368 3.48 14.84 12.93
CA VAL A 368 3.11 13.47 13.31
C VAL A 368 3.48 12.42 12.25
N ILE A 369 3.51 12.78 10.96
CA ILE A 369 3.95 11.88 9.89
C ILE A 369 5.42 11.53 10.10
N TYR A 370 6.26 12.56 10.21
CA TYR A 370 7.70 12.42 10.30
C TYR A 370 8.13 11.78 11.64
N ARG A 371 7.47 12.13 12.75
CA ARG A 371 7.70 11.47 14.05
C ARG A 371 7.36 9.98 13.99
N THR A 372 6.29 9.63 13.30
CA THR A 372 5.88 8.22 13.15
C THR A 372 6.84 7.47 12.23
N ALA A 373 7.25 8.06 11.11
CA ALA A 373 8.27 7.50 10.22
C ALA A 373 9.59 7.23 10.97
N GLU A 374 10.03 8.13 11.85
CA GLU A 374 11.23 7.92 12.69
C GLU A 374 11.01 6.82 13.74
N ALA A 375 9.83 6.77 14.38
CA ALA A 375 9.52 5.75 15.38
C ALA A 375 9.55 4.33 14.78
N VAL A 376 9.06 4.17 13.55
CA VAL A 376 9.00 2.90 12.82
C VAL A 376 10.22 2.63 11.94
N LYS A 377 11.26 3.46 12.04
CA LYS A 377 12.51 3.28 11.30
C LYS A 377 13.10 1.91 11.60
N LYS A 378 13.29 1.12 10.54
CA LYS A 378 13.83 -0.23 10.64
C LYS A 378 15.36 -0.20 10.70
N PRO A 379 15.99 -0.85 11.70
CA PRO A 379 17.44 -1.08 11.71
C PRO A 379 17.82 -2.29 10.84
N LEU A 380 19.11 -2.45 10.56
CA LEU A 380 19.66 -3.70 10.04
C LEU A 380 19.34 -4.85 11.02
N THR A 381 18.79 -5.96 10.52
CA THR A 381 18.40 -7.12 11.35
C THR A 381 19.10 -8.39 10.87
N LEU A 382 20.29 -8.66 11.40
CA LEU A 382 21.03 -9.88 11.11
C LEU A 382 20.38 -11.06 11.86
N GLY A 383 19.90 -12.08 11.15
CA GLY A 383 19.31 -13.25 11.82
C GLY A 383 18.77 -14.32 10.89
N ASP A 384 18.16 -13.93 9.77
CA ASP A 384 17.50 -14.89 8.88
C ASP A 384 18.32 -15.16 7.62
N LYS A 385 18.43 -16.45 7.27
CA LYS A 385 18.94 -16.87 5.95
C LYS A 385 18.00 -16.36 4.87
N PHE A 386 18.56 -15.91 3.75
CA PHE A 386 17.73 -15.63 2.59
C PHE A 386 17.23 -16.97 2.02
N LEU A 387 15.90 -17.17 1.99
CA LEU A 387 15.28 -18.41 1.52
C LEU A 387 14.48 -18.15 0.25
N VAL A 388 14.89 -18.80 -0.84
CA VAL A 388 14.11 -18.88 -2.08
C VAL A 388 13.11 -20.02 -1.94
N GLU A 389 11.88 -19.68 -1.57
CA GLU A 389 10.79 -20.65 -1.47
C GLU A 389 10.21 -20.99 -2.85
N PRO A 390 9.88 -22.26 -3.13
CA PRO A 390 9.29 -22.65 -4.41
C PRO A 390 8.02 -21.88 -4.75
N PHE A 391 7.80 -21.63 -6.03
CA PHE A 391 6.53 -21.09 -6.53
C PHE A 391 5.38 -22.07 -6.29
N GLN A 392 4.31 -21.55 -5.68
CA GLN A 392 3.06 -22.28 -5.50
C GLN A 392 2.00 -21.67 -6.40
N ARG A 393 1.41 -22.51 -7.26
CA ARG A 393 0.29 -22.10 -8.10
C ARG A 393 -0.94 -21.77 -7.27
N SER A 394 -1.78 -20.89 -7.79
CA SER A 394 -3.08 -20.57 -7.18
C SER A 394 -4.15 -21.61 -7.57
N GLY A 395 -5.25 -21.64 -6.81
CA GLY A 395 -6.44 -22.44 -7.14
C GLY A 395 -7.16 -21.92 -8.39
N VAL A 396 -7.92 -22.80 -9.05
CA VAL A 396 -8.65 -22.50 -10.29
C VAL A 396 -10.10 -22.96 -10.15
N CYS A 397 -11.04 -22.02 -10.27
CA CYS A 397 -12.48 -22.30 -10.35
C CYS A 397 -12.94 -22.48 -11.81
N GLY A 398 -12.27 -21.87 -12.80
CA GLY A 398 -12.59 -22.07 -14.22
C GLY A 398 -11.66 -21.35 -15.19
N GLU A 399 -11.21 -22.05 -16.24
CA GLU A 399 -10.24 -21.52 -17.22
C GLU A 399 -10.83 -20.43 -18.14
N GLY A 400 -12.14 -20.41 -18.34
CA GLY A 400 -12.84 -19.47 -19.24
C GLY A 400 -13.20 -18.12 -18.63
N LEU A 401 -12.78 -17.82 -17.40
CA LEU A 401 -13.13 -16.57 -16.70
C LEU A 401 -12.43 -15.34 -17.29
N TYR A 402 -11.24 -15.54 -17.85
CA TYR A 402 -10.40 -14.48 -18.40
C TYR A 402 -10.53 -14.45 -19.91
N LYS A 403 -10.79 -13.28 -20.50
CA LYS A 403 -11.08 -13.10 -21.94
C LYS A 403 -9.83 -13.22 -22.84
N GLY A 404 -8.91 -14.14 -22.53
CA GLY A 404 -7.64 -14.30 -23.25
C GLY A 404 -6.70 -13.08 -23.15
N LEU A 405 -6.88 -12.24 -22.13
CA LEU A 405 -6.08 -11.03 -21.96
C LEU A 405 -4.63 -11.37 -21.59
N SER A 406 -3.69 -10.71 -22.27
CA SER A 406 -2.28 -10.74 -21.88
C SER A 406 -2.05 -10.00 -20.56
N MET A 407 -0.98 -10.34 -19.84
CA MET A 407 -0.59 -9.64 -18.61
C MET A 407 -0.48 -8.13 -18.84
N ARG A 408 0.22 -7.70 -19.90
CA ARG A 408 0.42 -6.30 -20.26
C ARG A 408 -0.91 -5.57 -20.44
N GLU A 409 -1.86 -6.18 -21.12
CA GLU A 409 -3.17 -5.58 -21.30
C GLU A 409 -3.87 -5.34 -19.97
N VAL A 410 -3.82 -6.33 -19.06
CA VAL A 410 -4.43 -6.20 -17.74
C VAL A 410 -3.78 -5.08 -16.93
N VAL A 411 -2.45 -5.09 -16.76
CA VAL A 411 -1.77 -4.09 -15.93
C VAL A 411 -1.86 -2.68 -16.51
N ARG A 412 -1.81 -2.52 -17.85
CA ARG A 412 -1.81 -1.20 -18.49
C ARG A 412 -3.19 -0.61 -18.74
N LYS A 413 -4.23 -1.43 -18.92
CA LYS A 413 -5.60 -0.94 -19.18
C LYS A 413 -6.47 -0.89 -17.93
N ARG A 414 -6.06 -1.52 -16.82
CA ARG A 414 -6.76 -1.38 -15.54
C ARG A 414 -6.88 0.07 -15.09
N ARG A 415 -8.07 0.46 -14.61
CA ARG A 415 -8.33 1.79 -14.03
C ARG A 415 -9.11 1.65 -12.73
N SER A 416 -8.94 2.65 -11.86
CA SER A 416 -9.85 2.83 -10.73
C SER A 416 -11.19 3.35 -11.24
N ALA A 417 -12.27 2.68 -10.89
CA ALA A 417 -13.62 3.17 -11.11
C ALA A 417 -13.86 4.45 -10.29
N VAL A 418 -14.42 5.48 -10.92
CA VAL A 418 -14.85 6.68 -10.19
C VAL A 418 -16.22 6.44 -9.52
N ASP A 419 -17.02 5.56 -10.11
CA ASP A 419 -18.33 5.16 -9.62
C ASP A 419 -18.69 3.75 -10.13
N MET A 420 -19.64 3.08 -9.48
CA MET A 420 -20.14 1.75 -9.85
C MET A 420 -21.59 1.84 -10.34
N ASP A 421 -21.96 0.97 -11.28
CA ASP A 421 -23.26 1.06 -11.96
C ASP A 421 -24.47 0.55 -11.14
N GLY A 422 -24.25 -0.09 -9.99
CA GLY A 422 -25.30 -0.61 -9.13
C GLY A 422 -26.09 -1.78 -9.70
N VAL A 423 -25.73 -2.32 -10.87
CA VAL A 423 -26.51 -3.34 -11.59
C VAL A 423 -25.69 -4.52 -12.09
N THR A 424 -24.38 -4.33 -12.33
CA THR A 424 -23.49 -5.40 -12.76
C THR A 424 -23.46 -6.51 -11.71
N LYS A 425 -23.46 -7.76 -12.21
CA LYS A 425 -23.37 -8.97 -11.41
C LYS A 425 -22.14 -9.77 -11.84
N ILE A 426 -21.56 -10.52 -10.91
CA ILE A 426 -20.58 -11.56 -11.23
C ILE A 426 -21.09 -12.92 -10.82
N GLU A 427 -20.67 -13.96 -11.52
CA GLU A 427 -20.93 -15.34 -11.13
C GLU A 427 -20.12 -15.73 -9.90
N ARG A 428 -20.65 -16.65 -9.07
CA ARG A 428 -19.97 -17.16 -7.88
C ARG A 428 -18.56 -17.66 -8.15
N ASP A 429 -18.34 -18.37 -9.25
CA ASP A 429 -17.03 -18.92 -9.58
C ASP A 429 -16.01 -17.83 -9.92
N ALA A 430 -16.46 -16.72 -10.54
CA ALA A 430 -15.62 -15.55 -10.73
C ALA A 430 -15.26 -14.88 -9.40
N PHE A 431 -16.22 -14.77 -8.47
CA PHE A 431 -15.98 -14.27 -7.12
C PHE A 431 -14.96 -15.13 -6.36
N TYR A 432 -15.12 -16.45 -6.35
CA TYR A 432 -14.17 -17.36 -5.70
C TYR A 432 -12.80 -17.34 -6.36
N GLN A 433 -12.72 -17.25 -7.69
CA GLN A 433 -11.45 -17.12 -8.40
C GLN A 433 -10.67 -15.87 -7.97
N ILE A 434 -11.34 -14.71 -7.87
CA ILE A 434 -10.72 -13.47 -7.38
C ILE A 434 -10.13 -13.70 -5.98
N LEU A 435 -10.88 -14.34 -5.08
CA LEU A 435 -10.45 -14.57 -3.71
C LEU A 435 -9.32 -15.61 -3.60
N LEU A 436 -9.28 -16.62 -4.46
CA LEU A 436 -8.18 -17.58 -4.52
C LEU A 436 -6.86 -16.88 -4.89
N HIS A 437 -6.89 -15.91 -5.81
CA HIS A 437 -5.71 -15.10 -6.13
C HIS A 437 -5.34 -14.09 -5.03
N CYS A 438 -6.25 -13.82 -4.10
CA CYS A 438 -5.98 -13.01 -2.91
C CYS A 438 -5.27 -13.79 -1.78
N LEU A 439 -5.14 -15.13 -1.90
CA LEU A 439 -4.49 -15.95 -0.88
C LEU A 439 -2.96 -15.95 -1.01
N PRO A 440 -2.22 -15.97 0.11
CA PRO A 440 -0.78 -15.84 0.10
C PRO A 440 -0.06 -17.12 -0.34
N SER A 441 -0.59 -18.32 -0.05
CA SER A 441 0.19 -19.57 -0.10
C SER A 441 -0.03 -20.42 -1.36
N GLY A 442 -1.01 -20.10 -2.20
CA GLY A 442 -1.40 -20.95 -3.33
C GLY A 442 -2.16 -22.21 -2.88
N CYS A 443 -2.29 -23.21 -3.75
CA CYS A 443 -3.10 -24.41 -3.51
C CYS A 443 -2.31 -25.73 -3.49
N GLN A 444 -1.03 -25.73 -3.87
CA GLN A 444 -0.22 -26.96 -3.91
C GLN A 444 0.40 -27.28 -2.54
N GLY A 445 0.35 -28.55 -2.14
CA GLY A 445 1.01 -29.07 -0.94
C GLY A 445 0.12 -29.30 0.29
N GLY A 446 -1.20 -29.09 0.20
CA GLY A 446 -2.13 -29.32 1.32
C GLY A 446 -1.83 -28.49 2.58
N GLY A 447 -0.97 -27.49 2.46
CA GLY A 447 -0.58 -26.60 3.54
C GLY A 447 -1.64 -25.55 3.80
N ARG A 448 -1.72 -25.11 5.06
CA ARG A 448 -2.59 -24.00 5.47
C ARG A 448 -2.16 -22.68 4.85
N GLN A 449 -3.11 -21.83 4.51
CA GLN A 449 -2.87 -20.45 4.10
C GLN A 449 -2.17 -19.70 5.21
N ARG A 450 -0.98 -19.17 4.93
CA ARG A 450 -0.13 -18.40 5.85
C ARG A 450 1.04 -17.75 5.13
N ARG A 451 1.92 -18.58 4.56
CA ARG A 451 3.19 -18.13 3.97
C ARG A 451 2.96 -17.49 2.60
N PRO A 452 3.64 -16.39 2.26
CA PRO A 452 3.58 -15.79 0.93
C PRO A 452 4.39 -16.61 -0.07
N LEU A 453 3.71 -17.49 -0.82
CA LEU A 453 4.31 -18.39 -1.81
C LEU A 453 3.70 -18.22 -3.22
N ALA A 454 2.49 -17.68 -3.31
CA ALA A 454 1.83 -17.37 -4.58
C ALA A 454 2.10 -15.93 -5.05
N LEU A 455 1.91 -15.67 -6.34
CA LEU A 455 1.97 -14.32 -6.88
C LEU A 455 0.76 -13.48 -6.40
N PRO A 456 0.94 -12.16 -6.21
CA PRO A 456 2.20 -11.43 -6.10
C PRO A 456 2.81 -11.47 -4.68
N PHE A 457 2.14 -12.12 -3.73
CA PHE A 457 2.50 -12.07 -2.30
C PHE A 457 3.88 -12.62 -1.99
N ARG A 458 4.41 -13.58 -2.78
CA ARG A 458 5.76 -14.16 -2.60
C ARG A 458 6.90 -13.13 -2.55
N ALA A 459 6.68 -11.92 -3.05
CA ALA A 459 7.57 -10.79 -2.88
C ALA A 459 7.78 -10.39 -1.40
N LEU A 460 6.79 -10.63 -0.54
CA LEU A 460 6.84 -10.31 0.88
C LEU A 460 7.57 -11.43 1.67
N PRO A 461 8.43 -11.09 2.65
CA PRO A 461 9.16 -12.07 3.45
C PRO A 461 8.48 -12.47 4.76
N TRP A 462 7.28 -11.95 5.07
CA TRP A 462 6.54 -12.29 6.29
C TRP A 462 5.23 -13.03 5.99
N ASP A 463 4.79 -13.86 6.94
CA ASP A 463 3.46 -14.48 6.91
C ASP A 463 2.34 -13.45 6.82
N ALA A 464 1.23 -13.78 6.13
CA ALA A 464 0.11 -12.86 5.98
C ALA A 464 -0.46 -12.41 7.34
N GLU A 465 -0.58 -11.10 7.53
CA GLU A 465 -1.15 -10.47 8.73
C GLU A 465 -2.47 -9.75 8.43
N VAL A 466 -2.87 -9.70 7.15
CA VAL A 466 -4.06 -8.98 6.67
C VAL A 466 -5.13 -9.97 6.21
N HIS A 467 -6.34 -9.79 6.68
CA HIS A 467 -7.56 -10.54 6.32
C HIS A 467 -8.56 -9.61 5.63
N ALA A 468 -9.72 -10.11 5.20
CA ALA A 468 -10.75 -9.27 4.60
C ALA A 468 -12.16 -9.61 5.10
N ALA A 469 -12.89 -8.60 5.57
CA ALA A 469 -14.34 -8.65 5.76
C ALA A 469 -15.01 -8.18 4.46
N LEU A 470 -15.87 -9.00 3.86
CA LEU A 470 -16.48 -8.77 2.56
C LEU A 470 -17.98 -8.53 2.70
N PHE A 471 -18.46 -7.46 2.09
CA PHE A 471 -19.87 -7.16 1.91
C PHE A 471 -20.30 -7.61 0.51
N VAL A 472 -20.99 -8.74 0.42
CA VAL A 472 -21.43 -9.34 -0.85
C VAL A 472 -22.80 -8.79 -1.24
N HIS A 473 -22.91 -8.19 -2.43
CA HIS A 473 -24.12 -7.51 -2.91
C HIS A 473 -24.73 -8.16 -4.15
N ARG A 474 -23.93 -8.48 -5.17
CA ARG A 474 -24.42 -8.91 -6.50
C ARG A 474 -23.58 -10.07 -7.07
N VAL A 475 -23.44 -11.12 -6.29
CA VAL A 475 -22.79 -12.37 -6.72
C VAL A 475 -23.86 -13.42 -6.97
N VAL A 476 -24.03 -13.83 -8.23
CA VAL A 476 -25.02 -14.83 -8.64
C VAL A 476 -24.65 -16.18 -8.04
N GLY A 477 -25.61 -16.87 -7.43
CA GLY A 477 -25.39 -18.16 -6.78
C GLY A 477 -24.76 -18.09 -5.38
N LEU A 478 -24.62 -16.88 -4.81
CA LEU A 478 -24.16 -16.66 -3.43
C LEU A 478 -25.13 -15.69 -2.71
N PRO A 479 -25.59 -15.99 -1.48
CA PRO A 479 -26.43 -15.07 -0.72
C PRO A 479 -25.76 -13.71 -0.49
N GLN A 480 -26.57 -12.65 -0.44
CA GLN A 480 -26.09 -11.35 0.04
C GLN A 480 -25.78 -11.43 1.53
N GLY A 481 -24.69 -10.79 1.95
CA GLY A 481 -24.28 -10.87 3.34
C GLY A 481 -22.90 -10.33 3.64
N LEU A 482 -22.51 -10.55 4.89
CA LEU A 482 -21.16 -10.32 5.39
C LEU A 482 -20.41 -11.65 5.40
N TYR A 483 -19.26 -11.67 4.77
CA TYR A 483 -18.34 -12.80 4.69
C TYR A 483 -16.96 -12.40 5.23
N PHE A 484 -16.11 -13.37 5.51
CA PHE A 484 -14.75 -13.13 5.99
C PHE A 484 -13.75 -14.09 5.35
N LEU A 485 -12.73 -13.54 4.72
CA LEU A 485 -11.61 -14.26 4.12
C LEU A 485 -10.43 -14.30 5.10
N VAL A 486 -10.12 -15.50 5.60
CA VAL A 486 -9.02 -15.72 6.54
C VAL A 486 -7.75 -16.08 5.77
N ARG A 487 -6.94 -15.08 5.42
CA ARG A 487 -5.69 -15.28 4.64
C ARG A 487 -4.56 -15.97 5.41
N ASN A 488 -4.64 -16.01 6.74
CA ASN A 488 -3.73 -16.77 7.60
C ASN A 488 -4.56 -17.61 8.57
N GLU A 489 -4.64 -18.91 8.31
CA GLU A 489 -5.49 -19.85 9.06
C GLU A 489 -5.03 -20.03 10.51
N ASN A 490 -3.78 -19.68 10.85
CA ASN A 490 -3.33 -19.67 12.24
C ASN A 490 -4.03 -18.59 13.08
N HIS A 491 -4.61 -17.58 12.45
CA HIS A 491 -5.36 -16.53 13.16
C HIS A 491 -6.85 -16.85 13.29
N PHE A 492 -7.34 -17.98 12.75
CA PHE A 492 -8.77 -18.29 12.68
C PHE A 492 -9.45 -18.27 14.06
N ASP A 493 -8.91 -19.00 15.03
CA ASP A 493 -9.51 -19.10 16.38
C ASP A 493 -9.47 -17.75 17.11
N GLU A 494 -8.39 -16.99 16.94
CA GLU A 494 -8.25 -15.65 17.53
C GLU A 494 -9.26 -14.67 16.94
N LEU A 495 -9.40 -14.65 15.60
CA LEU A 495 -10.39 -13.83 14.88
C LEU A 495 -11.81 -14.19 15.31
N LYS A 496 -12.16 -15.48 15.31
CA LYS A 496 -13.49 -15.96 15.69
C LYS A 496 -13.85 -15.58 17.12
N LYS A 497 -12.88 -15.63 18.05
CA LYS A 497 -13.07 -15.22 19.45
C LYS A 497 -13.18 -13.70 19.61
N ALA A 498 -12.45 -12.92 18.79
CA ALA A 498 -12.43 -11.46 18.88
C ALA A 498 -13.69 -10.81 18.25
N MET A 499 -14.36 -11.50 17.34
CA MET A 499 -15.54 -10.99 16.62
C MET A 499 -16.86 -11.34 17.34
N LEU A 500 -17.99 -10.82 16.84
CA LEU A 500 -19.30 -11.06 17.45
C LEU A 500 -19.61 -12.57 17.58
N PRO A 501 -20.09 -13.03 18.76
CA PRO A 501 -20.31 -14.46 19.02
C PRO A 501 -21.45 -15.06 18.19
N ASP A 502 -22.39 -14.23 17.71
CA ASP A 502 -23.55 -14.67 16.93
C ASP A 502 -23.24 -14.85 15.43
N PHE A 503 -22.00 -14.57 14.98
CA PHE A 503 -21.62 -14.83 13.60
C PHE A 503 -21.55 -16.32 13.28
N LEU A 504 -22.02 -16.68 12.08
CA LEU A 504 -22.20 -18.06 11.65
C LEU A 504 -20.89 -18.83 11.48
N TRP A 505 -19.83 -18.17 10.97
CA TRP A 505 -18.53 -18.78 10.64
C TRP A 505 -18.67 -20.09 9.83
N THR A 506 -19.57 -20.10 8.84
CA THR A 506 -19.88 -21.29 8.04
C THR A 506 -19.30 -21.17 6.65
N LYS A 507 -18.69 -22.24 6.13
CA LYS A 507 -18.16 -22.23 4.76
C LYS A 507 -19.32 -22.12 3.76
N PRO A 508 -19.30 -21.15 2.82
CA PRO A 508 -20.39 -20.97 1.86
C PRO A 508 -20.53 -22.17 0.91
N GLU A 509 -21.74 -22.36 0.37
CA GLU A 509 -22.01 -23.43 -0.58
C GLU A 509 -21.17 -23.27 -1.87
N GLY A 510 -20.61 -24.38 -2.36
CA GLY A 510 -19.75 -24.42 -3.55
C GLY A 510 -18.40 -23.72 -3.39
N CYS A 511 -18.04 -23.28 -2.18
CA CYS A 511 -16.75 -22.65 -1.90
C CYS A 511 -15.60 -23.69 -1.97
N PRO A 512 -14.52 -23.45 -2.75
CA PRO A 512 -13.37 -24.35 -2.86
C PRO A 512 -12.78 -24.72 -1.50
N ASP A 513 -12.31 -25.96 -1.34
CA ASP A 513 -11.79 -26.47 -0.07
C ASP A 513 -10.60 -25.66 0.44
N GLU A 514 -9.73 -25.25 -0.47
CA GLU A 514 -8.54 -24.42 -0.19
C GLU A 514 -8.84 -22.94 0.08
N LEU A 515 -10.09 -22.49 -0.11
CA LEU A 515 -10.51 -21.10 0.13
C LEU A 515 -11.09 -20.97 1.56
N PRO A 516 -10.36 -20.36 2.51
CA PRO A 516 -10.82 -20.12 3.88
C PRO A 516 -11.75 -18.90 3.95
N LEU A 517 -12.88 -18.99 3.25
CA LEU A 517 -13.96 -18.01 3.24
C LEU A 517 -15.11 -18.51 4.10
N TYR A 518 -15.64 -17.63 4.95
CA TYR A 518 -16.72 -17.94 5.89
C TYR A 518 -17.84 -16.91 5.77
N GLU A 519 -19.08 -17.37 5.68
CA GLU A 519 -20.27 -16.56 5.87
C GLU A 519 -20.42 -16.20 7.35
N LEU A 520 -20.62 -14.91 7.64
CA LEU A 520 -20.84 -14.40 9.00
C LEU A 520 -22.30 -14.06 9.25
N LEU A 521 -22.95 -13.42 8.29
CA LEU A 521 -24.33 -12.94 8.39
C LEU A 521 -24.98 -12.89 7.00
N ARG A 522 -26.20 -13.43 6.86
CA ARG A 522 -27.04 -13.23 5.66
C ARG A 522 -27.94 -12.02 5.85
N SER A 523 -27.67 -10.95 5.10
CA SER A 523 -28.45 -9.72 5.12
C SER A 523 -28.05 -8.84 3.94
N ASP A 524 -28.94 -7.95 3.51
CA ASP A 524 -28.56 -6.90 2.56
C ASP A 524 -27.72 -5.83 3.27
N CYS A 525 -26.40 -5.89 3.06
CA CYS A 525 -25.44 -4.98 3.67
C CYS A 525 -25.11 -3.75 2.80
N GLN A 526 -25.82 -3.47 1.71
CA GLN A 526 -25.48 -2.35 0.81
C GLN A 526 -25.43 -0.99 1.53
N LYS A 527 -26.52 -0.63 2.24
CA LYS A 527 -26.58 0.65 2.98
C LYS A 527 -25.49 0.75 4.06
N LEU A 528 -25.18 -0.38 4.69
CA LEU A 528 -24.15 -0.47 5.71
C LEU A 528 -22.75 -0.28 5.11
N ALA A 529 -22.45 -0.95 4.00
CA ALA A 529 -21.18 -0.79 3.27
C ALA A 529 -20.96 0.67 2.85
N LYS A 530 -21.98 1.31 2.25
CA LYS A 530 -21.96 2.74 1.93
C LYS A 530 -21.65 3.58 3.17
N GLN A 531 -22.39 3.39 4.25
CA GLN A 531 -22.22 4.17 5.48
C GLN A 531 -20.80 4.03 6.04
N LEU A 532 -20.27 2.81 6.14
CA LEU A 532 -18.95 2.54 6.70
C LEU A 532 -17.82 3.11 5.82
N SER A 533 -17.99 3.13 4.51
CA SER A 533 -17.06 3.75 3.56
C SER A 533 -17.29 5.26 3.40
N CYS A 534 -17.43 6.01 4.49
CA CYS A 534 -17.65 7.47 4.47
C CYS A 534 -18.85 7.92 3.63
N HIS A 535 -19.95 7.14 3.61
CA HIS A 535 -21.15 7.39 2.80
C HIS A 535 -20.93 7.36 1.28
N GLN A 536 -19.85 6.73 0.79
CA GLN A 536 -19.57 6.63 -0.64
C GLN A 536 -20.41 5.52 -1.29
N ASP A 537 -21.22 5.88 -2.29
CA ASP A 537 -22.09 4.97 -3.06
C ASP A 537 -21.33 3.80 -3.71
N ILE A 538 -20.08 4.06 -4.12
CA ILE A 538 -19.21 3.06 -4.76
C ILE A 538 -19.03 1.77 -3.93
N ALA A 539 -19.19 1.84 -2.60
CA ALA A 539 -19.13 0.67 -1.73
C ALA A 539 -20.40 -0.19 -1.75
N SER A 540 -21.59 0.42 -1.95
CA SER A 540 -22.86 -0.30 -2.08
C SER A 540 -23.15 -0.77 -3.50
N ASP A 541 -22.64 -0.05 -4.49
CA ASP A 541 -23.05 -0.19 -5.88
C ASP A 541 -22.19 -1.20 -6.66
N GLY A 542 -21.09 -1.66 -6.05
CA GLY A 542 -20.29 -2.76 -6.56
C GLY A 542 -20.97 -4.13 -6.48
N CYS A 543 -20.33 -5.14 -7.05
CA CYS A 543 -20.70 -6.54 -6.85
C CYS A 543 -20.42 -7.00 -5.42
N PHE A 544 -19.29 -6.55 -4.88
CA PHE A 544 -18.94 -6.67 -3.48
C PHE A 544 -17.97 -5.55 -3.09
N SER A 545 -17.97 -5.20 -1.82
CA SER A 545 -16.94 -4.35 -1.21
C SER A 545 -16.28 -5.08 -0.05
N LEU A 546 -15.17 -4.57 0.46
CA LEU A 546 -14.46 -5.20 1.57
C LEU A 546 -13.67 -4.19 2.40
N GLY A 547 -13.50 -4.52 3.68
CA GLY A 547 -12.52 -3.91 4.57
C GLY A 547 -11.41 -4.89 4.89
N MET A 548 -10.16 -4.49 4.66
CA MET A 548 -8.96 -5.26 4.99
C MET A 548 -8.62 -5.07 6.46
N VAL A 549 -8.54 -6.17 7.21
CA VAL A 549 -8.38 -6.19 8.67
C VAL A 549 -7.04 -6.82 9.03
N ALA A 550 -6.13 -6.06 9.62
CA ALA A 550 -4.80 -6.51 10.00
C ALA A 550 -4.73 -6.93 11.47
N ARG A 551 -3.96 -7.97 11.80
CA ARG A 551 -3.59 -8.38 13.17
C ARG A 551 -2.59 -7.40 13.78
N MET A 552 -2.96 -6.13 13.95
CA MET A 552 -2.05 -5.02 14.17
C MET A 552 -1.20 -5.13 15.44
N GLU A 553 -1.76 -4.92 16.64
CA GLU A 553 -0.95 -4.82 17.88
C GLU A 553 -0.07 -6.05 18.14
N PRO A 554 -0.57 -7.30 18.03
CA PRO A 554 0.26 -8.48 18.20
C PRO A 554 1.45 -8.53 17.23
N THR A 555 1.24 -8.25 15.94
CA THR A 555 2.33 -8.20 14.96
C THR A 555 3.37 -7.13 15.34
N LEU A 556 2.95 -5.94 15.78
CA LEU A 556 3.88 -4.89 16.21
C LEU A 556 4.66 -5.27 17.47
N ARG A 557 4.10 -6.09 18.36
CA ARG A 557 4.78 -6.59 19.56
C ARG A 557 5.74 -7.72 19.24
N GLU A 558 5.31 -8.67 18.40
CA GLU A 558 6.05 -9.88 18.06
C GLU A 558 7.22 -9.60 17.10
N LYS A 559 7.00 -8.73 16.11
CA LYS A 559 7.95 -8.44 15.02
C LYS A 559 8.52 -7.01 15.05
N ASN A 560 8.12 -6.20 16.04
CA ASN A 560 8.46 -4.78 16.24
C ASN A 560 7.64 -3.78 15.39
N VAL A 561 7.71 -2.50 15.75
CA VAL A 561 6.83 -1.44 15.24
C VAL A 561 7.07 -1.07 13.78
N TRP A 562 8.22 -1.43 13.21
CA TRP A 562 8.47 -1.28 11.78
C TRP A 562 7.56 -2.16 10.93
N MET A 563 6.84 -3.12 11.52
CA MET A 563 5.76 -3.82 10.81
C MET A 563 4.56 -2.93 10.49
N TYR A 564 4.39 -1.77 11.15
CA TYR A 564 3.25 -0.90 10.88
C TYR A 564 3.14 -0.50 9.41
N PRO A 565 4.15 0.13 8.76
CA PRO A 565 4.10 0.38 7.32
C PRO A 565 3.94 -0.89 6.47
N ARG A 566 4.54 -2.02 6.88
CA ARG A 566 4.46 -3.30 6.16
C ARG A 566 3.04 -3.89 6.11
N LEU A 567 2.22 -3.65 7.13
CA LEU A 567 0.79 -3.99 7.09
C LEU A 567 0.06 -3.21 5.98
N PHE A 568 0.38 -1.93 5.80
CA PHE A 568 -0.15 -1.13 4.69
C PHE A 568 0.40 -1.60 3.34
N TRP A 569 1.67 -2.04 3.27
CA TRP A 569 2.22 -2.64 2.05
C TRP A 569 1.45 -3.90 1.67
N GLU A 570 1.17 -4.79 2.63
CA GLU A 570 0.39 -6.01 2.37
C GLU A 570 -1.04 -5.70 1.88
N THR A 571 -1.71 -4.71 2.46
CA THR A 571 -3.03 -4.26 1.96
C THR A 571 -2.94 -3.66 0.55
N GLY A 572 -1.86 -2.96 0.20
CA GLY A 572 -1.62 -2.44 -1.15
C GLY A 572 -1.37 -3.56 -2.17
N VAL A 573 -0.61 -4.59 -1.80
CA VAL A 573 -0.42 -5.78 -2.63
C VAL A 573 -1.75 -6.50 -2.86
N LEU A 574 -2.55 -6.70 -1.81
CA LEU A 574 -3.89 -7.28 -1.91
C LEU A 574 -4.82 -6.41 -2.78
N GLY A 575 -4.79 -5.10 -2.60
CA GLY A 575 -5.51 -4.15 -3.44
C GLY A 575 -5.09 -4.23 -4.91
N GLN A 576 -3.80 -4.41 -5.18
CA GLN A 576 -3.29 -4.59 -6.54
C GLN A 576 -3.85 -5.84 -7.20
N VAL A 577 -3.95 -6.96 -6.47
CA VAL A 577 -4.60 -8.19 -6.97
C VAL A 577 -6.05 -7.92 -7.35
N LEU A 578 -6.85 -7.36 -6.42
CA LEU A 578 -8.27 -7.06 -6.67
C LEU A 578 -8.47 -6.19 -7.91
N TYR A 579 -7.58 -5.22 -8.08
CA TYR A 579 -7.50 -4.35 -9.23
C TYR A 579 -7.30 -5.14 -10.54
N LEU A 580 -6.29 -6.02 -10.59
CA LEU A 580 -5.93 -6.78 -11.79
C LEU A 580 -6.98 -7.86 -12.09
N GLU A 581 -7.47 -8.55 -11.07
CA GLU A 581 -8.51 -9.57 -11.19
C GLU A 581 -9.81 -8.99 -11.73
N ALA A 582 -10.27 -7.86 -11.17
CA ALA A 582 -11.47 -7.18 -11.65
C ALA A 582 -11.37 -6.83 -13.14
N HIS A 583 -10.23 -6.27 -13.56
CA HIS A 583 -10.01 -5.98 -14.98
C HIS A 583 -9.89 -7.24 -15.84
N GLY A 584 -9.24 -8.29 -15.32
CA GLY A 584 -9.05 -9.58 -16.00
C GLY A 584 -10.37 -10.26 -16.38
N ILE A 585 -11.40 -10.13 -15.54
CA ILE A 585 -12.75 -10.64 -15.82
C ILE A 585 -13.66 -9.62 -16.52
N GLY A 586 -13.15 -8.42 -16.81
CA GLY A 586 -13.83 -7.39 -17.60
C GLY A 586 -14.71 -6.42 -16.83
N ILE A 587 -14.48 -6.26 -15.52
CA ILE A 587 -15.10 -5.22 -14.68
C ILE A 587 -14.03 -4.28 -14.13
N SER A 588 -14.33 -3.50 -13.09
CA SER A 588 -13.38 -2.58 -12.46
C SER A 588 -13.40 -2.70 -10.95
N ALA A 589 -12.42 -2.08 -10.33
CA ALA A 589 -12.33 -2.00 -8.88
C ALA A 589 -11.82 -0.62 -8.47
N THR A 590 -11.94 -0.31 -7.19
CA THR A 590 -11.41 0.92 -6.60
C THR A 590 -11.04 0.72 -5.15
N GLY A 591 -9.86 1.22 -4.80
CA GLY A 591 -9.43 1.39 -3.42
C GLY A 591 -10.12 2.57 -2.75
N ILE A 592 -10.56 2.36 -1.51
CA ILE A 592 -11.30 3.31 -0.72
C ILE A 592 -10.45 3.65 0.52
N GLY A 593 -9.79 4.81 0.47
CA GLY A 593 -8.98 5.31 1.58
C GLY A 593 -9.79 5.97 2.71
N CYS A 594 -11.05 6.36 2.44
CA CYS A 594 -11.96 6.95 3.42
C CYS A 594 -12.98 5.91 3.89
N PHE A 595 -12.87 5.54 5.15
CA PHE A 595 -13.82 4.69 5.85
C PHE A 595 -13.82 5.08 7.33
N PHE A 596 -14.91 4.82 8.04
CA PHE A 596 -14.98 5.05 9.47
C PHE A 596 -14.39 3.86 10.22
N ASP A 597 -13.18 4.04 10.76
CA ASP A 597 -12.37 2.97 11.34
C ASP A 597 -13.11 2.24 12.50
N ASP A 598 -13.57 2.98 13.52
CA ASP A 598 -14.22 2.39 14.71
C ASP A 598 -15.61 1.80 14.43
N PRO A 599 -16.48 2.42 13.60
CA PRO A 599 -17.74 1.79 13.18
C PRO A 599 -17.58 0.45 12.46
N VAL A 600 -16.51 0.26 11.68
CA VAL A 600 -16.18 -1.05 11.10
C VAL A 600 -15.85 -2.05 12.19
N HIS A 601 -15.12 -1.63 13.24
CA HIS A 601 -14.79 -2.51 14.38
C HIS A 601 -16.04 -2.87 15.17
N GLN A 602 -16.94 -1.91 15.41
CA GLN A 602 -18.22 -2.15 16.08
C GLN A 602 -19.08 -3.17 15.33
N LEU A 603 -19.16 -3.08 14.00
CA LEU A 603 -19.86 -4.08 13.18
C LEU A 603 -19.28 -5.48 13.39
N LEU A 604 -17.95 -5.61 13.38
CA LEU A 604 -17.27 -6.90 13.48
C LEU A 604 -17.18 -7.43 14.92
N GLY A 605 -17.42 -6.57 15.93
CA GLY A 605 -17.26 -6.90 17.35
C GLY A 605 -15.84 -6.68 17.90
N LEU A 606 -14.94 -6.08 17.12
CA LEU A 606 -13.55 -5.80 17.50
C LEU A 606 -13.50 -4.63 18.50
N LYS A 607 -12.73 -4.78 19.59
CA LYS A 607 -12.80 -3.83 20.74
C LYS A 607 -11.50 -3.08 21.04
N ASP A 608 -10.37 -3.58 20.56
CA ASP A 608 -9.04 -3.09 20.92
C ASP A 608 -8.15 -2.94 19.68
N SER A 609 -6.85 -2.76 19.88
CA SER A 609 -5.87 -2.60 18.79
C SER A 609 -5.37 -3.93 18.22
N THR A 610 -5.92 -5.08 18.65
CA THR A 610 -5.52 -6.41 18.18
C THR A 610 -5.75 -6.56 16.69
N PHE A 611 -6.95 -6.22 16.23
CA PHE A 611 -7.31 -6.21 14.82
C PHE A 611 -7.78 -4.84 14.41
N GLN A 612 -7.22 -4.26 13.35
CA GLN A 612 -7.59 -2.94 12.83
C GLN A 612 -7.88 -2.98 11.33
N SER A 613 -8.89 -2.22 10.92
CA SER A 613 -9.21 -2.02 9.51
C SER A 613 -8.24 -0.99 8.93
N LEU A 614 -7.56 -1.35 7.84
CA LEU A 614 -6.50 -0.52 7.26
C LEU A 614 -6.83 0.03 5.88
N TYR A 615 -7.58 -0.72 5.06
CA TYR A 615 -7.90 -0.33 3.69
C TYR A 615 -9.25 -0.89 3.26
N HIS A 616 -10.04 -0.13 2.51
CA HIS A 616 -11.29 -0.62 1.94
C HIS A 616 -11.18 -0.73 0.43
N PHE A 617 -12.02 -1.56 -0.17
CA PHE A 617 -12.02 -1.80 -1.61
C PHE A 617 -13.42 -2.13 -2.11
N THR A 618 -13.67 -1.88 -3.38
CA THR A 618 -14.92 -2.26 -4.07
C THR A 618 -14.62 -2.80 -5.46
N VAL A 619 -15.40 -3.78 -5.90
CA VAL A 619 -15.27 -4.45 -7.19
C VAL A 619 -16.65 -4.51 -7.85
N GLY A 620 -16.77 -4.03 -9.09
CA GLY A 620 -18.05 -3.95 -9.78
C GLY A 620 -17.97 -3.38 -11.19
N GLY A 621 -19.12 -3.26 -11.84
CA GLY A 621 -19.23 -2.61 -13.15
C GLY A 621 -19.00 -1.11 -13.03
N PRO A 622 -18.05 -0.51 -13.77
CA PRO A 622 -17.77 0.91 -13.68
C PRO A 622 -18.82 1.75 -14.40
N VAL A 623 -19.11 2.95 -13.88
CA VAL A 623 -19.74 4.01 -14.67
C VAL A 623 -18.67 4.70 -15.52
N LEU A 624 -18.88 4.72 -16.84
CA LEU A 624 -17.94 5.35 -17.77
C LEU A 624 -18.34 6.81 -18.05
N ASP A 625 -17.51 7.75 -17.61
CA ASP A 625 -17.67 9.16 -17.97
C ASP A 625 -17.12 9.43 -19.38
N LYS A 626 -18.03 9.52 -20.36
CA LYS A 626 -17.70 9.78 -21.77
C LYS A 626 -17.12 11.17 -22.03
N ARG A 627 -17.18 12.08 -21.06
CA ARG A 627 -16.60 13.44 -21.16
C ARG A 627 -15.08 13.44 -20.95
N ILE A 628 -14.54 12.40 -20.31
CA ILE A 628 -13.11 12.31 -20.01
C ILE A 628 -12.40 11.63 -21.18
N MET A 629 -11.55 12.39 -21.88
CA MET A 629 -10.71 11.84 -22.93
C MET A 629 -9.55 11.04 -22.35
N SER A 630 -9.15 9.98 -23.06
CA SER A 630 -7.97 9.19 -22.74
C SER A 630 -6.92 9.38 -23.82
N LEU A 631 -5.72 9.78 -23.42
CA LEU A 631 -4.56 9.96 -24.30
C LEU A 631 -3.53 8.84 -24.01
N PRO A 632 -2.68 8.49 -24.98
CA PRO A 632 -1.63 7.49 -24.79
C PRO A 632 -0.66 7.92 -23.68
N ALA A 633 0.00 6.97 -23.03
CA ALA A 633 1.00 7.28 -22.00
C ALA A 633 2.20 8.07 -22.55
N TYR A 634 2.62 7.75 -23.77
CA TYR A 634 3.80 8.32 -24.44
C TYR A 634 3.56 8.44 -25.96
N PRO A 635 4.06 9.52 -26.62
CA PRO A 635 4.47 10.76 -25.97
C PRO A 635 3.28 11.36 -25.20
N GLY A 636 3.56 11.95 -24.04
CA GLY A 636 2.56 12.67 -23.24
C GLY A 636 2.27 14.06 -23.84
N PRO A 637 1.30 14.79 -23.26
CA PRO A 637 1.08 16.21 -23.59
C PRO A 637 2.34 17.05 -23.35
N ASP A 638 2.55 18.07 -24.19
CA ASP A 638 3.74 18.95 -24.13
C ASP A 638 3.75 19.88 -22.89
N ASP A 639 2.57 20.22 -22.36
CA ASP A 639 2.42 21.10 -21.20
C ASP A 639 2.31 20.31 -19.88
N ASP A 640 3.17 20.65 -18.92
CA ASP A 640 2.99 20.28 -17.51
C ASP A 640 1.83 21.10 -16.95
N ALA A 641 0.70 20.44 -16.65
CA ALA A 641 -0.47 21.07 -16.04
C ALA A 641 -0.18 21.59 -14.63
#